data_AF-A0A1F5UTD4-F1
#
_entry.id   AF-A0A1F5UTD4-F1
#
_cell.length_a   1.000
_cell.length_b   1.000
_cell.length_c   1.000
_cell.angle_alpha   90.00
_cell.angle_beta   90.00
_cell.angle_gamma   90.00
#
_symmetry.space_group_name_H-M   'P 1'
#
loop_
_entity.id
_entity.type
_entity.pdbx_description
1 polymer ?
#
loop_
_entity_poly.entity_id
_entity_poly.type
_entity_poly.pdbx_seq_one_letter_code
_entity_poly.pdbx_strand_id
1 'polypeptide(L)'
;MKKLIILAAIFCVPFISLAQEVKPQDKEWVYVSETSAVVYFWTDEPVGSYVEYGSNKTKLDQKTEKTKMSRKGHLYILSDLKKNAVTYYRLVTILDNKETKGTDKELKTKNITKAVYIDGDSTGTIALDKADTTYVLTKDIDVSGGAFRIKAGGVTLDLGGHTVSYGSGSGIYIEKSGTNVKIINGVIKQKSEGKEHAIDIYGNNPEISGLIIETIGDSNQALSTYPNEDPMNDYTGGFIHHNKISDNSKFGIKKWDRWNYESCLYLAGPETKINYNIITGFYRLIVVVQGRGMSDTGGGEIAYNDLYLNSGTYFSDALTIEYRCAQVHHNYIFAEGISPSGIMLGGQANRKTAGTGGRYANVYSNVIKINANKEDKSLIFDSYNKFLFEMGMGITVSSGSYGHRIYDNEITVESDKYDVCGMRVVNIMFEDGDTKIYKNKITATIKGKGRAICIAATGGCVSETVIFSENILISNSCNIAVGDLKHVRPGKGEQDGCRNAKFIANTIIKLSNMPNYKTIRCGYDTIDTNAIFIDNKFEGGAGPENILWDGTGDRKLLFGKRVLVTVKNEKGTPVRGVKISTKIDNPKWEVYGGYTTVNGILEIAVIDNVISPKGKSAVPSDTIFVVAEDYEIAKVAAGTDKKTLDIVMKPGYPDPEEIIKGYREKTSDIRAPEGDWDWFHANLKTVYEEGKYEGVTSCAFYWQTDGRAWGYVEYGPDKKYGKKTLPIVKPNFGHLYHARGLSGGQTYHYRLVSTGTDGKKIMTEDKTFTTKTDKGYKKVPEDGKAEMITINAPGRYLLTKDLKAVIPESNAISINSSDVYLDLDGHNVLYGNHPAPGKISRGCDVMENSTGVTVVNGRIYEGPHDAAESHAFFLWRSSKFNIGWMHMEIRSFYTSALSMVYNCSNFEVHHNVMVDNGHEYANRHDQIRFIDLRFSGDYGKIHHNVVVGARNQAISGGGKKDMEVYDNCFELVGHSTNSACVALGNAVISRNKIIARGEHPHAAWGAAGCQYIDNKLDAMTDNCISYEYMGALGGVAFRTNYGSSDNMVCTGNTMVAWSRDDASRDFRGGNSWVFWLADINGQENVLFKNNIFVSMVYDGLTTNGLAHCSTSPNIKYEGNTVISNYRCVTFGTHRGAGRNSRWSNNTFIKLGKDPRFKTFGNEHNEKYDGNILTGSKFVGGASYDLKGLETN
;
A
#
# COMPACT_ATOMS: atom_id res chain seq x y z
N MET A 1 50.87 -0.60 -6.89
CA MET A 1 50.17 0.36 -6.01
C MET A 1 49.28 1.35 -6.76
N LYS A 2 49.74 2.12 -7.76
CA LYS A 2 48.85 3.02 -8.54
C LYS A 2 47.76 2.32 -9.39
N LYS A 3 47.96 1.05 -9.80
CA LYS A 3 46.91 0.24 -10.45
C LYS A 3 45.89 -0.41 -9.49
N LEU A 4 46.19 -0.46 -8.18
CA LEU A 4 45.26 -0.99 -7.17
C LEU A 4 44.27 0.09 -6.67
N ILE A 5 44.65 1.36 -6.79
CA ILE A 5 43.79 2.51 -6.45
C ILE A 5 42.72 2.75 -7.53
N ILE A 6 42.96 2.32 -8.78
CA ILE A 6 41.98 2.45 -9.88
C ILE A 6 40.91 1.34 -9.82
N LEU A 7 41.22 0.15 -9.30
CA LEU A 7 40.20 -0.91 -9.10
C LEU A 7 39.30 -0.64 -7.89
N ALA A 8 39.82 -0.02 -6.81
CA ALA A 8 39.02 0.34 -5.64
C ALA A 8 38.02 1.49 -5.91
N ALA A 9 38.27 2.31 -6.93
CA ALA A 9 37.33 3.34 -7.39
C ALA A 9 36.19 2.80 -8.26
N ILE A 10 36.28 1.55 -8.76
CA ILE A 10 35.22 0.90 -9.56
C ILE A 10 34.30 0.03 -8.68
N PHE A 11 34.75 -0.39 -7.48
CA PHE A 11 33.99 -1.24 -6.56
C PHE A 11 33.34 -0.51 -5.38
N CYS A 12 33.49 0.81 -5.28
CA CYS A 12 32.74 1.66 -4.35
C CYS A 12 31.94 2.69 -5.14
N VAL A 13 30.90 2.22 -5.83
CA VAL A 13 29.72 3.04 -6.08
C VAL A 13 28.71 2.67 -4.98
N PRO A 14 28.70 3.34 -3.80
CA PRO A 14 27.38 3.66 -3.26
C PRO A 14 26.67 4.44 -4.37
N PHE A 15 25.34 4.37 -4.49
CA PHE A 15 24.59 5.27 -5.36
C PHE A 15 24.85 6.73 -4.93
N ILE A 16 26.01 7.27 -5.30
CA ILE A 16 26.24 8.64 -5.66
C ILE A 16 25.44 8.72 -6.96
N SER A 17 24.13 8.98 -6.79
CA SER A 17 23.54 10.03 -7.60
C SER A 17 24.52 11.19 -7.44
N LEU A 18 25.50 11.26 -8.35
CA LEU A 18 25.93 12.56 -8.80
C LEU A 18 24.60 13.12 -9.23
N ALA A 19 24.08 14.09 -8.48
CA ALA A 19 23.11 15.00 -9.02
C ALA A 19 23.80 15.55 -10.28
N GLN A 20 23.63 14.83 -11.39
CA GLN A 20 23.66 15.45 -12.68
C GLN A 20 22.66 16.57 -12.49
N GLU A 21 23.13 17.81 -12.58
CA GLU A 21 22.27 18.88 -13.01
C GLU A 21 21.53 18.33 -14.24
N VAL A 22 20.31 17.85 -14.03
CA VAL A 22 19.39 17.60 -15.12
C VAL A 22 19.00 18.98 -15.57
N LYS A 23 19.84 19.53 -16.44
CA LYS A 23 19.51 20.72 -17.21
C LYS A 23 18.18 20.41 -17.90
N PRO A 24 17.19 21.30 -17.86
CA PRO A 24 15.95 21.14 -18.62
C PRO A 24 16.33 20.69 -20.03
N GLN A 25 15.78 19.56 -20.50
CA GLN A 25 16.14 19.02 -21.82
C GLN A 25 15.91 20.08 -22.91
N ASP A 26 14.97 21.01 -22.67
CA ASP A 26 14.77 22.25 -23.42
C ASP A 26 14.59 23.44 -22.45
N LYS A 27 15.65 24.24 -22.22
CA LYS A 27 15.54 25.52 -21.46
C LYS A 27 14.74 26.58 -22.22
N GLU A 28 14.40 26.33 -23.48
CA GLU A 28 13.65 27.23 -24.34
C GLU A 28 12.70 26.46 -25.24
N TRP A 29 11.50 27.01 -25.46
CA TRP A 29 10.50 26.46 -26.37
C TRP A 29 9.89 27.60 -27.19
N VAL A 30 9.75 27.37 -28.50
CA VAL A 30 9.21 28.38 -29.42
C VAL A 30 8.13 27.75 -30.30
N TYR A 31 6.94 28.34 -30.28
CA TYR A 31 5.90 28.07 -31.26
C TYR A 31 5.79 29.24 -32.23
N VAL A 32 5.62 28.95 -33.52
CA VAL A 32 5.50 29.98 -34.55
C VAL A 32 4.26 29.73 -35.39
N SER A 33 3.39 30.73 -35.44
CA SER A 33 2.16 30.81 -36.24
C SER A 33 2.35 31.70 -37.47
N GLU A 34 1.26 32.14 -38.11
CA GLU A 34 1.29 32.98 -39.31
C GLU A 34 1.67 34.44 -39.02
N THR A 35 1.15 35.00 -37.93
CA THR A 35 1.31 36.41 -37.56
C THR A 35 1.79 36.57 -36.12
N SER A 36 2.17 35.47 -35.46
CA SER A 36 2.61 35.49 -34.08
C SER A 36 3.57 34.35 -33.75
N ALA A 37 4.23 34.46 -32.61
CA ALA A 37 5.06 33.41 -32.04
C ALA A 37 4.96 33.41 -30.50
N VAL A 38 5.01 32.23 -29.90
CA VAL A 38 5.17 32.08 -28.44
C VAL A 38 6.62 31.75 -28.15
N VAL A 39 7.22 32.46 -27.20
CA VAL A 39 8.57 32.23 -26.72
C VAL A 39 8.50 31.92 -25.23
N TYR A 40 8.91 30.71 -24.85
CA TYR A 40 9.09 30.29 -23.47
C TYR A 40 10.56 30.03 -23.18
N PHE A 41 10.99 30.35 -21.95
CA PHE A 41 12.30 29.96 -21.47
C PHE A 41 12.35 29.79 -19.95
N TRP A 42 13.33 29.02 -19.48
CA TRP A 42 13.58 28.71 -18.08
C TRP A 42 14.96 29.22 -17.62
N THR A 43 15.01 29.81 -16.44
CA THR A 43 16.22 30.37 -15.83
C THR A 43 16.64 29.61 -14.58
N ASP A 44 17.94 29.64 -14.26
CA ASP A 44 18.49 28.86 -13.13
C ASP A 44 18.11 29.46 -11.77
N GLU A 45 17.94 30.78 -11.72
CA GLU A 45 17.50 31.56 -10.56
C GLU A 45 16.27 32.39 -10.94
N PRO A 46 15.35 32.70 -10.00
CA PRO A 46 14.22 33.57 -10.30
C PRO A 46 14.67 34.97 -10.71
N VAL A 47 14.28 35.42 -11.90
CA VAL A 47 14.65 36.74 -12.44
C VAL A 47 13.45 37.46 -13.02
N GLY A 48 13.54 38.78 -13.19
CA GLY A 48 12.65 39.48 -14.11
C GLY A 48 13.07 39.24 -15.56
N SER A 49 12.18 39.49 -16.53
CA SER A 49 12.55 39.40 -17.95
C SER A 49 11.65 40.21 -18.88
N TYR A 50 12.09 40.32 -20.14
CA TYR A 50 11.30 40.70 -21.30
C TYR A 50 11.98 40.17 -22.59
N VAL A 51 11.31 40.25 -23.74
CA VAL A 51 11.85 39.89 -25.05
C VAL A 51 11.98 41.14 -25.91
N GLU A 52 13.14 41.35 -26.54
CA GLU A 52 13.32 42.34 -27.61
C GLU A 52 13.20 41.64 -28.96
N TYR A 53 12.49 42.22 -29.93
CA TYR A 53 12.29 41.61 -31.24
C TYR A 53 12.14 42.66 -32.35
N GLY A 54 12.30 42.23 -33.60
CA GLY A 54 12.17 43.11 -34.77
C GLY A 54 12.49 42.40 -36.09
N SER A 55 12.19 43.07 -37.21
CA SER A 55 12.43 42.53 -38.56
C SER A 55 13.88 42.70 -39.05
N ASN A 56 14.71 43.45 -38.33
CA ASN A 56 16.10 43.74 -38.69
C ASN A 56 17.07 43.13 -37.66
N LYS A 57 17.97 42.26 -38.12
CA LYS A 57 18.98 41.58 -37.29
C LYS A 57 19.87 42.54 -36.50
N THR A 58 20.15 43.73 -37.02
CA THR A 58 21.02 44.71 -36.35
C THR A 58 20.24 45.70 -35.47
N LYS A 59 18.89 45.64 -35.45
CA LYS A 59 18.04 46.56 -34.69
C LYS A 59 16.71 45.88 -34.30
N LEU A 60 16.63 45.45 -33.04
CA LEU A 60 15.39 44.95 -32.41
C LEU A 60 14.65 46.13 -31.78
N ASP A 61 13.64 46.64 -32.48
CA ASP A 61 12.94 47.89 -32.17
C ASP A 61 11.66 47.70 -31.33
N GLN A 62 11.23 46.47 -31.10
CA GLN A 62 10.07 46.13 -30.28
C GLN A 62 10.47 45.43 -28.98
N LYS A 63 9.64 45.58 -27.94
CA LYS A 63 9.85 44.94 -26.64
C LYS A 63 8.52 44.49 -26.05
N THR A 64 8.51 43.32 -25.41
CA THR A 64 7.38 42.88 -24.59
C THR A 64 7.36 43.62 -23.25
N GLU A 65 6.23 43.54 -22.54
CA GLU A 65 6.17 44.04 -21.16
C GLU A 65 7.17 43.30 -20.25
N LYS A 66 7.75 44.04 -19.30
CA LYS A 66 8.60 43.46 -18.26
C LYS A 66 7.75 42.64 -17.29
N THR A 67 8.27 41.50 -16.83
CA THR A 67 7.62 40.70 -15.78
C THR A 67 7.44 41.53 -14.51
N LYS A 68 6.27 41.38 -13.87
CA LYS A 68 5.93 42.05 -12.61
C LYS A 68 6.59 41.40 -11.38
N MET A 69 7.02 40.15 -11.50
CA MET A 69 7.63 39.37 -10.42
C MET A 69 8.75 38.51 -10.98
N SER A 70 9.76 38.22 -10.15
CA SER A 70 10.84 37.30 -10.53
C SER A 70 10.32 35.87 -10.58
N ARG A 71 10.60 35.16 -11.69
CA ARG A 71 10.19 33.77 -11.96
C ARG A 71 11.35 33.00 -12.56
N LYS A 72 11.29 31.67 -12.49
CA LYS A 72 12.18 30.79 -13.26
C LYS A 72 11.63 30.54 -14.66
N GLY A 73 10.32 30.33 -14.79
CA GLY A 73 9.66 30.18 -16.07
C GLY A 73 9.21 31.53 -16.64
N HIS A 74 9.37 31.71 -17.95
CA HIS A 74 9.00 32.94 -18.66
C HIS A 74 8.28 32.61 -19.96
N LEU A 75 7.16 33.28 -20.24
CA LEU A 75 6.37 33.10 -21.46
C LEU A 75 5.95 34.44 -22.04
N TYR A 76 6.14 34.60 -23.34
CA TYR A 76 5.77 35.79 -24.10
C TYR A 76 5.13 35.41 -25.43
N ILE A 77 4.09 36.16 -25.81
CA ILE A 77 3.49 36.11 -27.13
C ILE A 77 4.00 37.33 -27.90
N LEU A 78 4.61 37.09 -29.05
CA LEU A 78 5.02 38.11 -30.03
C LEU A 78 3.92 38.18 -31.09
N SER A 79 3.12 39.24 -31.06
CA SER A 79 1.99 39.44 -31.99
C SER A 79 2.39 40.37 -33.15
N ASP A 80 1.48 40.54 -34.12
CA ASP A 80 1.64 41.46 -35.27
C ASP A 80 2.88 41.23 -36.14
N LEU A 81 3.34 39.98 -36.21
CA LEU A 81 4.45 39.58 -37.07
C LEU A 81 3.99 39.52 -38.54
N LYS A 82 4.89 39.86 -39.47
CA LYS A 82 4.61 39.72 -40.90
C LYS A 82 4.55 38.25 -41.27
N LYS A 83 3.51 37.86 -42.02
CA LYS A 83 3.32 36.50 -42.53
C LYS A 83 4.43 36.09 -43.51
N ASN A 84 4.92 34.86 -43.36
CA ASN A 84 6.03 34.29 -44.14
C ASN A 84 7.31 35.15 -44.14
N ALA A 85 7.64 35.76 -42.99
CA ALA A 85 8.80 36.63 -42.82
C ALA A 85 9.71 36.14 -41.69
N VAL A 86 10.98 36.54 -41.74
CA VAL A 86 11.95 36.31 -40.66
C VAL A 86 11.85 37.45 -39.64
N THR A 87 11.75 37.07 -38.37
CA THR A 87 11.79 37.97 -37.21
C THR A 87 12.99 37.57 -36.35
N TYR A 88 13.74 38.56 -35.87
CA TYR A 88 14.83 38.36 -34.93
C TYR A 88 14.35 38.70 -33.53
N TYR A 89 14.82 37.96 -32.52
CA TYR A 89 14.48 38.20 -31.12
C TYR A 89 15.65 37.89 -30.19
N ARG A 90 15.67 38.48 -28.99
CA ARG A 90 16.55 38.08 -27.90
C ARG A 90 15.83 38.12 -26.56
N LEU A 91 16.27 37.24 -25.68
CA LEU A 91 15.79 37.16 -24.30
C LEU A 91 16.59 38.15 -23.44
N VAL A 92 15.91 38.92 -22.60
CA VAL A 92 16.55 39.81 -21.62
C VAL A 92 16.11 39.42 -20.22
N THR A 93 17.07 39.10 -19.35
CA THR A 93 16.83 38.80 -17.93
C THR A 93 17.25 39.98 -17.06
N ILE A 94 16.61 40.12 -15.90
CA ILE A 94 16.79 41.21 -14.95
C ILE A 94 16.99 40.61 -13.56
N LEU A 95 18.21 40.71 -13.04
CA LEU A 95 18.55 40.32 -11.67
C LEU A 95 19.18 41.52 -10.98
N ASP A 96 18.71 41.86 -9.77
CA ASP A 96 19.20 43.02 -8.99
C ASP A 96 19.24 44.33 -9.79
N ASN A 97 18.18 44.61 -10.54
CA ASN A 97 18.05 45.76 -11.46
C ASN A 97 19.08 45.82 -12.60
N LYS A 98 19.85 44.75 -12.82
CA LYS A 98 20.82 44.66 -13.92
C LYS A 98 20.28 43.78 -15.05
N GLU A 99 20.25 44.34 -16.26
CA GLU A 99 19.83 43.61 -17.45
C GLU A 99 20.98 42.78 -18.04
N THR A 100 20.69 41.52 -18.37
CA THR A 100 21.58 40.65 -19.15
C THR A 100 20.88 40.29 -20.44
N LYS A 101 21.53 40.61 -21.58
CA LYS A 101 21.00 40.36 -22.91
C LYS A 101 21.55 39.05 -23.46
N GLY A 102 20.67 38.16 -23.89
CA GLY A 102 21.04 36.93 -24.59
C GLY A 102 21.49 37.19 -26.03
N THR A 103 21.90 36.12 -26.72
CA THR A 103 22.24 36.15 -28.15
C THR A 103 20.99 36.40 -29.00
N ASP A 104 21.13 37.17 -30.07
CA ASP A 104 20.06 37.36 -31.06
C ASP A 104 19.77 36.04 -31.81
N LYS A 105 18.49 35.71 -31.93
CA LYS A 105 17.95 34.48 -32.54
C LYS A 105 16.98 34.84 -33.66
N GLU A 106 16.70 33.89 -34.55
CA GLU A 106 15.75 34.07 -35.66
C GLU A 106 14.60 33.07 -35.59
N LEU A 107 13.40 33.52 -35.97
CA LEU A 107 12.25 32.68 -36.22
C LEU A 107 11.59 33.10 -37.54
N LYS A 108 10.95 32.16 -38.24
CA LYS A 108 10.26 32.42 -39.50
C LYS A 108 8.78 32.08 -39.35
N THR A 109 7.91 33.07 -39.53
CA THR A 109 6.45 32.88 -39.52
C THR A 109 6.01 31.94 -40.62
N LYS A 110 4.98 31.14 -40.34
CA LYS A 110 4.54 30.06 -41.22
C LYS A 110 3.41 30.51 -42.15
N ASN A 111 3.12 29.70 -43.15
CA ASN A 111 1.86 29.73 -43.88
C ASN A 111 1.16 28.39 -43.61
N ILE A 112 0.06 28.41 -42.87
CA ILE A 112 -0.66 27.20 -42.46
C ILE A 112 -1.60 26.81 -43.60
N THR A 113 -1.18 25.83 -44.40
CA THR A 113 -1.95 25.36 -45.55
C THR A 113 -3.26 24.70 -45.11
N LYS A 114 -4.38 25.10 -45.73
CA LYS A 114 -5.74 24.57 -45.46
C LYS A 114 -6.32 24.92 -44.08
N ALA A 115 -5.80 25.95 -43.41
CA ALA A 115 -6.43 26.48 -42.20
C ALA A 115 -7.83 27.05 -42.47
N VAL A 116 -8.72 26.93 -41.50
CA VAL A 116 -10.00 27.65 -41.46
C VAL A 116 -9.81 28.90 -40.62
N TYR A 117 -9.92 30.07 -41.24
CA TYR A 117 -9.76 31.35 -40.54
C TYR A 117 -11.06 31.79 -39.86
N ILE A 118 -10.93 32.33 -38.65
CA ILE A 118 -12.04 32.81 -37.83
C ILE A 118 -11.89 34.33 -37.64
N ASP A 119 -12.84 35.11 -38.19
CA ASP A 119 -12.70 36.57 -38.31
C ASP A 119 -13.27 37.42 -37.14
N GLY A 120 -13.54 36.80 -35.99
CA GLY A 120 -13.79 37.50 -34.71
C GLY A 120 -15.14 38.19 -34.52
N ASP A 121 -15.96 38.39 -35.57
CA ASP A 121 -17.23 39.15 -35.50
C ASP A 121 -18.44 38.37 -34.89
N SER A 122 -18.20 37.29 -34.14
CA SER A 122 -19.27 36.48 -33.54
C SER A 122 -19.78 37.08 -32.24
N THR A 123 -21.10 37.25 -32.11
CA THR A 123 -21.78 37.64 -30.85
C THR A 123 -22.13 36.44 -29.96
N GLY A 124 -21.87 35.21 -30.40
CA GLY A 124 -22.15 33.96 -29.66
C GLY A 124 -21.05 32.91 -29.78
N THR A 125 -21.29 31.73 -29.18
CA THR A 125 -20.32 30.62 -29.15
C THR A 125 -20.09 30.02 -30.54
N ILE A 126 -18.84 29.94 -30.96
CA ILE A 126 -18.41 29.38 -32.25
C ILE A 126 -18.20 27.86 -32.11
N ALA A 127 -18.86 27.07 -32.96
CA ALA A 127 -18.70 25.62 -32.99
C ALA A 127 -17.56 25.20 -33.94
N LEU A 128 -16.64 24.36 -33.46
CA LEU A 128 -15.58 23.75 -34.27
C LEU A 128 -15.89 22.25 -34.43
N ASP A 129 -16.47 21.89 -35.57
CA ASP A 129 -17.11 20.59 -35.81
C ASP A 129 -16.47 19.75 -36.92
N LYS A 130 -15.37 20.25 -37.53
CA LYS A 130 -14.61 19.51 -38.55
C LYS A 130 -13.42 18.79 -37.91
N ALA A 131 -13.38 17.47 -38.03
CA ALA A 131 -12.27 16.67 -37.55
C ALA A 131 -10.95 17.02 -38.27
N ASP A 132 -9.82 16.80 -37.61
CA ASP A 132 -8.46 16.96 -38.17
C ASP A 132 -8.21 18.32 -38.84
N THR A 133 -8.85 19.37 -38.33
CA THR A 133 -8.84 20.71 -38.92
C THR A 133 -8.09 21.71 -38.04
N THR A 134 -7.24 22.52 -38.66
CA THR A 134 -6.60 23.67 -38.01
C THR A 134 -7.46 24.92 -38.21
N TYR A 135 -7.87 25.52 -37.11
CA TYR A 135 -8.54 26.81 -37.06
C TYR A 135 -7.55 27.87 -36.58
N VAL A 136 -7.50 29.01 -37.27
CA VAL A 136 -6.62 30.14 -36.95
C VAL A 136 -7.47 31.37 -36.69
N LEU A 137 -7.37 31.91 -35.48
CA LEU A 137 -8.03 33.15 -35.11
C LEU A 137 -7.26 34.35 -35.72
N THR A 138 -7.97 35.30 -36.31
CA THR A 138 -7.36 36.47 -37.00
C THR A 138 -7.61 37.80 -36.29
N LYS A 139 -8.45 37.81 -35.25
CA LYS A 139 -8.81 38.98 -34.43
C LYS A 139 -9.20 38.55 -33.02
N ASP A 140 -9.15 39.50 -32.09
CA ASP A 140 -9.66 39.29 -30.73
C ASP A 140 -11.17 38.97 -30.74
N ILE A 141 -11.59 38.11 -29.80
CA ILE A 141 -12.99 37.76 -29.55
C ILE A 141 -13.40 38.34 -28.21
N ASP A 142 -14.59 38.95 -28.18
CA ASP A 142 -15.20 39.42 -26.94
C ASP A 142 -16.68 39.02 -26.89
N VAL A 143 -17.01 38.04 -26.05
CA VAL A 143 -18.36 37.49 -25.89
C VAL A 143 -18.85 37.56 -24.44
N SER A 144 -20.17 37.70 -24.26
CA SER A 144 -20.81 37.69 -22.93
C SER A 144 -21.04 36.27 -22.37
N GLY A 145 -20.99 35.24 -23.21
CA GLY A 145 -21.09 33.81 -22.85
C GLY A 145 -19.78 33.06 -23.08
N GLY A 146 -19.85 31.80 -23.52
CA GLY A 146 -18.67 31.01 -23.94
C GLY A 146 -18.24 31.31 -25.38
N ALA A 147 -16.93 31.24 -25.68
CA ALA A 147 -16.40 31.65 -26.99
C ALA A 147 -16.35 30.50 -27.99
N PHE A 148 -15.84 29.33 -27.60
CA PHE A 148 -15.68 28.19 -28.51
C PHE A 148 -16.26 26.89 -27.95
N ARG A 149 -16.79 26.06 -28.86
CA ARG A 149 -17.26 24.71 -28.56
C ARG A 149 -16.70 23.71 -29.57
N ILE A 150 -15.77 22.87 -29.14
CA ILE A 150 -15.05 21.89 -29.98
C ILE A 150 -15.80 20.56 -29.95
N LYS A 151 -16.33 20.15 -31.10
CA LYS A 151 -17.21 18.99 -31.26
C LYS A 151 -16.59 17.81 -32.00
N ALA A 152 -15.40 17.99 -32.57
CA ALA A 152 -14.71 16.97 -33.36
C ALA A 152 -13.28 16.73 -32.87
N GLY A 153 -12.79 15.51 -33.07
CA GLY A 153 -11.42 15.12 -32.70
C GLY A 153 -10.37 15.63 -33.70
N GLY A 154 -9.11 15.72 -33.26
CA GLY A 154 -7.98 16.17 -34.08
C GLY A 154 -7.98 17.67 -34.40
N VAL A 155 -8.88 18.45 -33.78
CA VAL A 155 -8.95 19.91 -33.99
C VAL A 155 -7.71 20.59 -33.39
N THR A 156 -7.08 21.48 -34.16
CA THR A 156 -6.08 22.43 -33.65
C THR A 156 -6.67 23.83 -33.70
N LEU A 157 -6.82 24.48 -32.55
CA LEU A 157 -7.21 25.88 -32.44
C LEU A 157 -5.97 26.72 -32.10
N ASP A 158 -5.43 27.39 -33.11
CA ASP A 158 -4.37 28.39 -32.97
C ASP A 158 -5.03 29.76 -32.81
N LEU A 159 -4.88 30.37 -31.63
CA LEU A 159 -5.47 31.67 -31.33
C LEU A 159 -4.71 32.84 -32.00
N GLY A 160 -3.65 32.57 -32.76
CA GLY A 160 -2.98 33.57 -33.60
C GLY A 160 -2.30 34.70 -32.82
N GLY A 161 -2.11 34.56 -31.50
CA GLY A 161 -1.63 35.61 -30.61
C GLY A 161 -2.71 36.61 -30.19
N HIS A 162 -3.99 36.31 -30.50
CA HIS A 162 -5.15 37.13 -30.15
C HIS A 162 -5.73 36.78 -28.78
N THR A 163 -6.60 37.67 -28.29
CA THR A 163 -7.29 37.53 -27.01
C THR A 163 -8.72 37.03 -27.19
N VAL A 164 -9.08 36.01 -26.43
CA VAL A 164 -10.45 35.49 -26.28
C VAL A 164 -10.98 35.91 -24.91
N SER A 165 -11.95 36.83 -24.91
CA SER A 165 -12.60 37.31 -23.69
C SER A 165 -14.01 36.74 -23.55
N TYR A 166 -14.33 36.17 -22.39
CA TYR A 166 -15.57 35.42 -22.15
C TYR A 166 -16.30 35.81 -20.84
N GLY A 167 -17.59 35.49 -20.75
CA GLY A 167 -18.46 35.84 -19.61
C GLY A 167 -19.12 34.65 -18.91
N SER A 168 -20.44 34.46 -19.07
CA SER A 168 -21.28 33.50 -18.34
C SER A 168 -21.26 32.05 -18.84
N GLY A 169 -20.31 31.69 -19.72
CA GLY A 169 -20.09 30.33 -20.19
C GLY A 169 -18.60 30.06 -20.37
N SER A 170 -18.19 28.79 -20.39
CA SER A 170 -16.77 28.44 -20.50
C SER A 170 -16.11 29.03 -21.76
N GLY A 171 -14.91 29.59 -21.61
CA GLY A 171 -14.19 30.26 -22.70
C GLY A 171 -14.02 29.34 -23.91
N ILE A 172 -13.47 28.15 -23.67
CA ILE A 172 -13.40 27.06 -24.64
C ILE A 172 -13.96 25.79 -24.00
N TYR A 173 -14.94 25.17 -24.64
CA TYR A 173 -15.55 23.91 -24.19
C TYR A 173 -15.20 22.78 -25.17
N ILE A 174 -14.50 21.75 -24.71
CA ILE A 174 -14.16 20.56 -25.50
C ILE A 174 -15.16 19.46 -25.16
N GLU A 175 -15.99 19.06 -26.13
CA GLU A 175 -16.94 17.97 -25.95
C GLU A 175 -16.25 16.61 -25.86
N LYS A 176 -16.97 15.58 -25.39
CA LYS A 176 -16.44 14.19 -25.30
C LYS A 176 -15.90 13.66 -26.65
N SER A 177 -16.48 14.10 -27.77
CA SER A 177 -16.02 13.76 -29.12
C SER A 177 -14.73 14.49 -29.54
N GLY A 178 -14.35 15.56 -28.85
CA GLY A 178 -13.16 16.36 -29.08
C GLY A 178 -11.88 15.70 -28.56
N THR A 179 -11.54 14.52 -29.08
CA THR A 179 -10.31 13.80 -28.71
C THR A 179 -9.08 14.35 -29.46
N ASN A 180 -7.89 14.29 -28.87
CA ASN A 180 -6.63 14.76 -29.48
C ASN A 180 -6.67 16.23 -29.94
N VAL A 181 -7.35 17.09 -29.18
CA VAL A 181 -7.50 18.52 -29.49
C VAL A 181 -6.26 19.31 -29.06
N LYS A 182 -5.82 20.25 -29.88
CA LYS A 182 -4.75 21.21 -29.55
C LYS A 182 -5.29 22.62 -29.39
N ILE A 183 -4.96 23.31 -28.32
CA ILE A 183 -5.27 24.74 -28.14
C ILE A 183 -3.96 25.47 -27.86
N ILE A 184 -3.62 26.44 -28.71
CA ILE A 184 -2.30 27.05 -28.70
C ILE A 184 -2.28 28.54 -29.04
N ASN A 185 -1.27 29.25 -28.53
CA ASN A 185 -0.84 30.58 -29.00
C ASN A 185 -1.88 31.71 -28.90
N GLY A 186 -2.20 32.13 -27.68
CA GLY A 186 -3.07 33.31 -27.46
C GLY A 186 -3.36 33.59 -25.99
N VAL A 187 -4.27 34.53 -25.76
CA VAL A 187 -4.71 34.94 -24.43
C VAL A 187 -6.16 34.53 -24.22
N ILE A 188 -6.49 33.92 -23.08
CA ILE A 188 -7.87 33.62 -22.68
C ILE A 188 -8.18 34.37 -21.38
N LYS A 189 -9.20 35.21 -21.39
CA LYS A 189 -9.47 36.15 -20.31
C LYS A 189 -10.94 36.17 -19.89
N GLN A 190 -11.19 35.99 -18.60
CA GLN A 190 -12.53 36.10 -18.05
C GLN A 190 -12.90 37.57 -17.79
N LYS A 191 -14.12 37.96 -18.18
CA LYS A 191 -14.60 39.35 -18.09
C LYS A 191 -15.43 39.67 -16.85
N SER A 192 -16.10 38.68 -16.27
CA SER A 192 -16.97 38.85 -15.11
C SER A 192 -16.84 37.66 -14.16
N GLU A 193 -17.00 37.91 -12.87
CA GLU A 193 -17.05 36.85 -11.86
C GLU A 193 -18.21 35.88 -12.18
N GLY A 194 -17.89 34.59 -12.29
CA GLY A 194 -18.82 33.51 -12.66
C GLY A 194 -18.40 32.15 -12.08
N LYS A 195 -18.99 31.05 -12.56
CA LYS A 195 -18.64 29.65 -12.19
C LYS A 195 -18.06 28.82 -13.35
N GLU A 196 -17.66 29.48 -14.41
CA GLU A 196 -17.31 28.87 -15.69
C GLU A 196 -15.81 28.86 -15.92
N HIS A 197 -15.32 27.84 -16.63
CA HIS A 197 -13.90 27.59 -16.80
C HIS A 197 -13.32 28.35 -18.01
N ALA A 198 -12.03 28.66 -17.99
CA ALA A 198 -11.40 29.21 -19.20
C ALA A 198 -11.33 28.14 -20.30
N ILE A 199 -10.97 26.91 -19.91
CA ILE A 199 -11.04 25.72 -20.76
C ILE A 199 -11.70 24.58 -19.98
N ASP A 200 -12.82 24.07 -20.48
CA ASP A 200 -13.53 22.92 -19.93
C ASP A 200 -13.35 21.70 -20.86
N ILE A 201 -12.92 20.57 -20.31
CA ILE A 201 -12.35 19.44 -21.06
C ILE A 201 -13.12 18.15 -20.78
N TYR A 202 -13.93 17.72 -21.75
CA TYR A 202 -14.56 16.39 -21.74
C TYR A 202 -13.92 15.41 -22.70
N GLY A 203 -13.15 15.90 -23.69
CA GLY A 203 -12.45 15.08 -24.67
C GLY A 203 -11.11 14.53 -24.17
N ASN A 204 -10.68 13.40 -24.72
CA ASN A 204 -9.45 12.69 -24.30
C ASN A 204 -8.19 13.24 -24.97
N ASN A 205 -7.07 13.19 -24.26
CA ASN A 205 -5.73 13.49 -24.75
C ASN A 205 -5.56 14.90 -25.38
N PRO A 206 -6.03 15.99 -24.75
CA PRO A 206 -5.79 17.33 -25.27
C PRO A 206 -4.32 17.75 -25.10
N GLU A 207 -3.85 18.61 -26.00
CA GLU A 207 -2.59 19.36 -25.86
C GLU A 207 -2.93 20.85 -25.66
N ILE A 208 -2.59 21.40 -24.51
CA ILE A 208 -2.86 22.81 -24.18
C ILE A 208 -1.52 23.51 -23.94
N SER A 209 -1.14 24.44 -24.81
CA SER A 209 0.19 25.05 -24.74
C SER A 209 0.30 26.48 -25.25
N GLY A 210 1.31 27.21 -24.79
CA GLY A 210 1.60 28.56 -25.27
C GLY A 210 0.50 29.59 -24.99
N LEU A 211 -0.34 29.37 -23.97
CA LEU A 211 -1.44 30.26 -23.61
C LEU A 211 -1.11 31.16 -22.44
N ILE A 212 -1.68 32.37 -22.44
CA ILE A 212 -1.82 33.21 -21.25
C ILE A 212 -3.28 33.13 -20.80
N ILE A 213 -3.55 32.60 -19.61
CA ILE A 213 -4.91 32.42 -19.08
C ILE A 213 -5.09 33.27 -17.83
N GLU A 214 -6.13 34.10 -17.82
CA GLU A 214 -6.50 34.98 -16.71
C GLU A 214 -7.96 34.75 -16.29
N THR A 215 -8.17 34.23 -15.08
CA THR A 215 -9.52 34.00 -14.50
C THR A 215 -9.82 34.97 -13.36
N ILE A 216 -11.11 35.28 -13.14
CA ILE A 216 -11.60 36.14 -12.05
C ILE A 216 -12.89 35.56 -11.44
N GLY A 217 -13.02 35.53 -10.11
CA GLY A 217 -14.27 35.15 -9.40
C GLY A 217 -14.18 33.86 -8.54
N ASP A 218 -15.27 33.57 -7.82
CA ASP A 218 -15.31 32.65 -6.66
C ASP A 218 -15.47 31.14 -6.99
N SER A 219 -15.44 30.72 -8.26
CA SER A 219 -15.61 29.29 -8.65
C SER A 219 -14.94 28.89 -9.98
N ASN A 220 -13.93 29.64 -10.46
CA ASN A 220 -13.39 29.47 -11.82
C ASN A 220 -12.05 28.76 -11.85
N GLN A 221 -12.02 27.56 -12.43
CA GLN A 221 -10.78 26.87 -12.80
C GLN A 221 -10.31 27.38 -14.18
N ALA A 222 -9.01 27.56 -14.35
CA ALA A 222 -8.43 27.86 -15.66
C ALA A 222 -8.60 26.65 -16.60
N LEU A 223 -8.33 25.44 -16.09
CA LEU A 223 -8.56 24.19 -16.79
C LEU A 223 -9.29 23.21 -15.87
N SER A 224 -10.38 22.61 -16.38
CA SER A 224 -11.18 21.62 -15.68
C SER A 224 -11.43 20.40 -16.54
N THR A 225 -11.39 19.21 -15.94
CA THR A 225 -11.99 17.98 -16.50
C THR A 225 -13.21 17.52 -15.69
N TYR A 226 -13.79 18.38 -14.84
CA TYR A 226 -14.84 18.00 -13.88
C TYR A 226 -16.25 18.08 -14.51
N PRO A 227 -16.96 16.95 -14.67
CA PRO A 227 -18.39 17.01 -14.99
C PRO A 227 -19.19 17.33 -13.73
N ASN A 228 -20.11 18.29 -13.84
CA ASN A 228 -21.04 18.62 -12.74
C ASN A 228 -21.98 17.47 -12.33
N GLU A 229 -21.95 16.30 -13.00
CA GLU A 229 -22.93 15.23 -12.77
C GLU A 229 -22.38 13.78 -12.68
N ASP A 230 -21.13 13.49 -13.09
CA ASP A 230 -20.57 12.12 -12.99
C ASP A 230 -19.06 12.10 -12.68
N PRO A 231 -18.63 12.05 -11.40
CA PRO A 231 -17.22 12.11 -10.99
C PRO A 231 -16.37 10.90 -11.43
N MET A 232 -16.82 10.13 -12.42
CA MET A 232 -16.28 8.84 -12.86
C MET A 232 -16.10 8.79 -14.39
N ASN A 233 -15.65 9.89 -15.01
CA ASN A 233 -15.45 9.99 -16.46
C ASN A 233 -14.21 9.20 -16.95
N ASP A 234 -14.26 8.70 -18.19
CA ASP A 234 -13.21 7.89 -18.85
C ASP A 234 -12.07 8.76 -19.46
N TYR A 235 -11.67 9.83 -18.77
CA TYR A 235 -10.59 10.71 -19.25
C TYR A 235 -9.25 9.99 -19.15
N THR A 236 -8.56 9.86 -20.27
CA THR A 236 -7.36 9.00 -20.41
C THR A 236 -6.04 9.76 -20.28
N GLY A 237 -6.04 11.08 -20.10
CA GLY A 237 -4.82 11.89 -19.98
C GLY A 237 -4.80 13.08 -20.96
N GLY A 238 -3.68 13.80 -20.99
CA GLY A 238 -3.47 15.00 -21.81
C GLY A 238 -2.13 15.67 -21.47
N PHE A 239 -1.68 16.61 -22.31
CA PHE A 239 -0.42 17.32 -22.10
C PHE A 239 -0.64 18.83 -22.01
N ILE A 240 -0.45 19.37 -20.80
CA ILE A 240 -0.60 20.80 -20.53
C ILE A 240 0.79 21.35 -20.27
N HIS A 241 1.28 22.17 -21.21
CA HIS A 241 2.66 22.63 -21.12
C HIS A 241 2.90 24.04 -21.63
N HIS A 242 3.90 24.72 -21.05
CA HIS A 242 4.31 26.04 -21.51
C HIS A 242 3.16 27.04 -21.53
N ASN A 243 2.36 27.09 -20.46
CA ASN A 243 1.30 28.09 -20.28
C ASN A 243 1.64 29.04 -19.13
N LYS A 244 1.09 30.25 -19.19
CA LYS A 244 1.10 31.21 -18.09
C LYS A 244 -0.31 31.41 -17.58
N ILE A 245 -0.59 30.93 -16.38
CA ILE A 245 -1.94 30.86 -15.81
C ILE A 245 -1.98 31.70 -14.54
N SER A 246 -2.94 32.62 -14.46
CA SER A 246 -3.14 33.50 -13.31
C SER A 246 -4.60 33.47 -12.87
N ASP A 247 -4.83 32.91 -11.69
CA ASP A 247 -6.12 33.00 -11.00
C ASP A 247 -6.13 34.24 -10.10
N ASN A 248 -6.98 35.21 -10.43
CA ASN A 248 -7.13 36.47 -9.71
C ASN A 248 -8.40 36.51 -8.85
N SER A 249 -8.95 35.36 -8.47
CA SER A 249 -10.06 35.25 -7.51
C SER A 249 -9.76 36.00 -6.18
N LYS A 250 -10.77 36.72 -5.65
CA LYS A 250 -10.59 37.69 -4.55
C LYS A 250 -10.94 37.17 -3.15
N PHE A 251 -11.61 36.02 -3.03
CA PHE A 251 -12.07 35.52 -1.74
C PHE A 251 -11.74 34.05 -1.50
N GLY A 252 -11.18 33.75 -0.32
CA GLY A 252 -11.35 32.45 0.29
C GLY A 252 -12.82 32.27 0.65
N ILE A 253 -13.45 31.26 0.05
CA ILE A 253 -14.87 30.91 0.09
C ILE A 253 -15.59 31.28 1.42
N LYS A 254 -16.60 32.16 1.35
CA LYS A 254 -17.58 32.39 2.43
C LYS A 254 -18.79 31.45 2.27
N LYS A 255 -18.72 30.21 2.77
CA LYS A 255 -19.92 29.47 3.25
C LYS A 255 -19.55 28.14 3.91
N TRP A 256 -20.41 27.72 4.84
CA TRP A 256 -20.32 26.57 5.75
C TRP A 256 -20.17 25.17 5.11
N ASP A 257 -19.89 25.05 3.82
CA ASP A 257 -19.55 23.77 3.20
C ASP A 257 -18.03 23.63 3.15
N ARG A 258 -17.48 22.96 4.17
CA ARG A 258 -16.04 22.98 4.50
C ARG A 258 -15.10 22.31 3.47
N TRP A 259 -15.55 21.93 2.28
CA TRP A 259 -14.79 21.02 1.39
C TRP A 259 -15.07 21.25 -0.11
N ASN A 260 -14.74 22.44 -0.63
CA ASN A 260 -14.84 22.71 -2.07
C ASN A 260 -13.56 22.30 -2.84
N TYR A 261 -13.77 21.77 -4.05
CA TYR A 261 -12.78 21.18 -4.98
C TYR A 261 -11.98 22.23 -5.79
N GLU A 262 -11.97 23.47 -5.34
CA GLU A 262 -11.56 24.60 -6.16
C GLU A 262 -10.04 24.67 -6.31
N SER A 263 -9.56 24.69 -7.56
CA SER A 263 -8.15 24.81 -7.93
C SER A 263 -7.99 25.53 -9.27
N CYS A 264 -6.80 26.07 -9.56
CA CYS A 264 -6.52 26.70 -10.84
C CYS A 264 -6.56 25.66 -11.98
N LEU A 265 -5.95 24.49 -11.76
CA LEU A 265 -6.04 23.32 -12.64
C LEU A 265 -6.65 22.17 -11.84
N TYR A 266 -7.69 21.56 -12.39
CA TYR A 266 -8.31 20.35 -11.86
C TYR A 266 -8.41 19.30 -12.95
N LEU A 267 -7.63 18.23 -12.83
CA LEU A 267 -7.49 17.24 -13.89
C LEU A 267 -7.66 15.81 -13.36
N ALA A 268 -8.36 14.99 -14.12
CA ALA A 268 -8.68 13.62 -13.74
C ALA A 268 -8.26 12.58 -14.79
N GLY A 269 -7.07 11.99 -14.70
CA GLY A 269 -6.69 10.83 -15.54
C GLY A 269 -5.25 10.36 -15.34
N PRO A 270 -4.97 9.04 -15.44
CA PRO A 270 -3.68 8.43 -15.09
C PRO A 270 -2.52 8.83 -16.01
N GLU A 271 -2.74 9.31 -17.23
CA GLU A 271 -1.66 9.69 -18.17
C GLU A 271 -1.48 11.21 -18.32
N THR A 272 -2.04 11.99 -17.40
CA THR A 272 -1.95 13.46 -17.45
C THR A 272 -0.51 13.94 -17.23
N LYS A 273 -0.02 14.81 -18.13
CA LYS A 273 1.27 15.49 -18.02
C LYS A 273 1.07 16.99 -17.87
N ILE A 274 1.62 17.58 -16.81
CA ILE A 274 1.55 19.01 -16.54
C ILE A 274 2.98 19.51 -16.41
N ASN A 275 3.57 20.03 -17.49
CA ASN A 275 4.99 20.38 -17.48
C ASN A 275 5.27 21.81 -17.96
N TYR A 276 6.30 22.47 -17.41
CA TYR A 276 6.75 23.78 -17.90
C TYR A 276 5.70 24.90 -17.82
N ASN A 277 4.72 24.81 -16.92
CA ASN A 277 3.71 25.87 -16.74
C ASN A 277 4.16 26.88 -15.67
N ILE A 278 3.71 28.13 -15.83
CA ILE A 278 3.89 29.23 -14.88
C ILE A 278 2.52 29.51 -14.28
N ILE A 279 2.31 29.17 -13.01
CA ILE A 279 0.98 29.25 -12.40
C ILE A 279 1.03 30.19 -11.19
N THR A 280 0.00 31.02 -11.04
CA THR A 280 -0.16 31.97 -9.95
C THR A 280 -1.59 31.91 -9.44
N GLY A 281 -1.80 31.82 -8.12
CA GLY A 281 -3.13 31.79 -7.54
C GLY A 281 -3.15 31.94 -6.02
N PHE A 282 -4.35 31.86 -5.43
CA PHE A 282 -4.59 32.20 -4.02
C PHE A 282 -5.04 31.03 -3.11
N TYR A 283 -5.46 29.89 -3.69
CA TYR A 283 -5.94 28.73 -2.92
C TYR A 283 -5.24 27.43 -3.30
N ARG A 284 -5.72 26.69 -4.32
CA ARG A 284 -5.03 25.51 -4.85
C ARG A 284 -4.60 25.74 -6.29
N LEU A 285 -3.33 25.45 -6.62
CA LEU A 285 -2.86 25.68 -7.99
C LEU A 285 -3.14 24.46 -8.87
N ILE A 286 -2.64 23.29 -8.49
CA ILE A 286 -2.89 22.05 -9.23
C ILE A 286 -3.49 21.03 -8.28
N VAL A 287 -4.65 20.51 -8.66
CA VAL A 287 -5.27 19.34 -8.04
C VAL A 287 -5.40 18.28 -9.10
N VAL A 288 -4.87 17.11 -8.80
CA VAL A 288 -4.97 15.95 -9.67
C VAL A 288 -5.64 14.78 -8.96
N VAL A 289 -6.69 14.23 -9.57
CA VAL A 289 -7.55 13.18 -8.97
C VAL A 289 -7.70 11.98 -9.89
N GLN A 290 -7.81 10.78 -9.33
CA GLN A 290 -7.95 9.56 -10.15
C GLN A 290 -9.36 9.44 -10.79
N GLY A 291 -9.41 9.14 -12.10
CA GLY A 291 -10.63 8.73 -12.84
C GLY A 291 -10.97 7.22 -12.71
N ARG A 292 -11.98 6.69 -13.42
CA ARG A 292 -12.32 5.24 -13.37
C ARG A 292 -11.11 4.36 -13.71
N GLY A 293 -11.00 3.22 -13.02
CA GLY A 293 -9.95 2.23 -13.24
C GLY A 293 -8.79 2.40 -12.27
N MET A 294 -8.73 1.50 -11.30
CA MET A 294 -7.57 1.37 -10.43
C MET A 294 -6.42 0.80 -11.25
N SER A 295 -5.57 1.66 -11.80
CA SER A 295 -4.29 1.24 -12.36
C SER A 295 -3.19 1.60 -11.37
N ASP A 296 -2.58 0.57 -10.76
CA ASP A 296 -1.35 0.70 -9.99
C ASP A 296 -0.10 0.77 -10.90
N THR A 297 -0.30 0.95 -12.21
CA THR A 297 0.77 0.89 -13.23
C THR A 297 0.86 2.13 -14.13
N GLY A 298 -0.11 3.04 -14.07
CA GLY A 298 -0.12 4.29 -14.86
C GLY A 298 -0.41 5.50 -13.97
N GLY A 299 0.59 6.36 -13.79
CA GLY A 299 0.50 7.60 -13.03
C GLY A 299 0.92 8.82 -13.85
N GLY A 300 0.35 9.98 -13.54
CA GLY A 300 0.60 11.24 -14.24
C GLY A 300 1.96 11.85 -13.88
N GLU A 301 2.45 12.76 -14.74
CA GLU A 301 3.71 13.49 -14.56
C GLU A 301 3.43 14.98 -14.30
N ILE A 302 4.04 15.53 -13.26
CA ILE A 302 3.98 16.96 -12.94
C ILE A 302 5.41 17.45 -12.76
N ALA A 303 5.95 18.11 -13.79
CA ALA A 303 7.37 18.41 -13.82
C ALA A 303 7.74 19.79 -14.36
N TYR A 304 8.82 20.37 -13.84
CA TYR A 304 9.36 21.64 -14.34
C TYR A 304 8.35 22.80 -14.34
N ASN A 305 7.37 22.81 -13.43
CA ASN A 305 6.45 23.94 -13.31
C ASN A 305 7.01 25.00 -12.35
N ASP A 306 6.72 26.26 -12.63
CA ASP A 306 6.97 27.41 -11.76
C ASP A 306 5.64 27.81 -11.10
N LEU A 307 5.49 27.50 -9.82
CA LEU A 307 4.25 27.63 -9.06
C LEU A 307 4.38 28.72 -7.98
N TYR A 308 3.50 29.71 -8.04
CA TYR A 308 3.41 30.78 -7.04
C TYR A 308 2.04 30.76 -6.36
N LEU A 309 2.02 30.43 -5.07
CA LEU A 309 0.81 30.44 -4.26
C LEU A 309 0.87 31.60 -3.26
N ASN A 310 -0.11 32.50 -3.31
CA ASN A 310 -0.31 33.52 -2.28
C ASN A 310 -1.56 33.18 -1.48
N SER A 311 -1.40 32.29 -0.50
CA SER A 311 -2.50 31.75 0.29
C SER A 311 -3.30 32.83 1.01
N GLY A 312 -4.59 32.92 0.67
CA GLY A 312 -5.56 33.81 1.32
C GLY A 312 -6.35 33.18 2.48
N THR A 313 -6.18 31.88 2.77
CA THR A 313 -7.00 31.13 3.75
C THR A 313 -6.30 29.85 4.22
N TYR A 314 -6.89 29.10 5.16
CA TYR A 314 -6.41 27.79 5.58
C TYR A 314 -6.60 26.72 4.48
N PHE A 315 -5.71 25.73 4.44
CA PHE A 315 -5.73 24.59 3.49
C PHE A 315 -5.52 24.97 2.01
N SER A 316 -4.58 25.87 1.76
CA SER A 316 -4.14 26.25 0.41
C SER A 316 -2.88 25.49 0.04
N ASP A 317 -2.91 24.73 -1.06
CA ASP A 317 -1.85 23.83 -1.49
C ASP A 317 -1.37 24.19 -2.91
N ALA A 318 -0.06 24.30 -3.14
CA ALA A 318 0.43 24.50 -4.50
C ALA A 318 0.16 23.25 -5.36
N LEU A 319 0.42 22.07 -4.81
CA LEU A 319 0.14 20.77 -5.45
C LEU A 319 -0.63 19.86 -4.49
N THR A 320 -1.79 19.36 -4.93
CA THR A 320 -2.50 18.26 -4.25
C THR A 320 -2.52 17.04 -5.15
N ILE A 321 -1.92 15.95 -4.68
CA ILE A 321 -1.75 14.71 -5.43
C ILE A 321 -2.65 13.61 -4.85
N GLU A 322 -3.68 13.24 -5.60
CA GLU A 322 -4.54 12.09 -5.29
C GLU A 322 -4.36 10.92 -6.27
N TYR A 323 -3.51 11.05 -7.29
CA TYR A 323 -3.12 9.94 -8.16
C TYR A 323 -2.32 8.86 -7.45
N ARG A 324 -2.44 7.61 -7.92
CA ARG A 324 -1.46 6.56 -7.63
C ARG A 324 -0.25 6.69 -8.55
N CYS A 325 0.93 6.32 -8.06
CA CYS A 325 2.18 6.26 -8.84
C CYS A 325 2.58 7.58 -9.54
N ALA A 326 2.10 8.74 -9.06
CA ALA A 326 2.41 10.03 -9.66
C ALA A 326 3.91 10.34 -9.65
N GLN A 327 4.42 10.92 -10.74
CA GLN A 327 5.78 11.43 -10.82
C GLN A 327 5.76 12.95 -10.66
N VAL A 328 6.25 13.45 -9.52
CA VAL A 328 6.26 14.89 -9.20
C VAL A 328 7.70 15.35 -9.02
N HIS A 329 8.25 16.05 -10.00
CA HIS A 329 9.68 16.37 -9.96
C HIS A 329 10.12 17.66 -10.61
N HIS A 330 11.23 18.22 -10.15
CA HIS A 330 11.85 19.41 -10.74
C HIS A 330 10.94 20.65 -10.77
N ASN A 331 9.88 20.69 -9.96
CA ASN A 331 9.03 21.87 -9.84
C ASN A 331 9.70 22.92 -8.93
N TYR A 332 9.51 24.20 -9.27
CA TYR A 332 9.86 25.33 -8.42
C TYR A 332 8.59 25.88 -7.78
N ILE A 333 8.46 25.71 -6.46
CA ILE A 333 7.28 26.10 -5.70
C ILE A 333 7.66 27.21 -4.72
N PHE A 334 7.01 28.36 -4.86
CA PHE A 334 7.04 29.42 -3.87
C PHE A 334 5.64 29.67 -3.34
N ALA A 335 5.44 29.47 -2.04
CA ALA A 335 4.16 29.73 -1.39
C ALA A 335 4.33 30.69 -0.22
N GLU A 336 3.48 31.70 -0.16
CA GLU A 336 3.41 32.65 0.94
C GLU A 336 1.96 32.85 1.41
N GLY A 337 1.76 33.41 2.60
CA GLY A 337 0.44 33.86 3.05
C GLY A 337 -0.06 33.21 4.33
N ILE A 338 -1.38 32.98 4.40
CA ILE A 338 -2.07 32.36 5.55
C ILE A 338 -2.00 30.85 5.38
N SER A 339 -1.27 30.11 6.21
CA SER A 339 -1.23 28.64 6.13
C SER A 339 -0.78 28.00 4.78
N PRO A 340 0.17 28.56 4.00
CA PRO A 340 0.58 27.96 2.72
C PRO A 340 1.17 26.54 2.83
N SER A 341 0.84 25.68 1.88
CA SER A 341 1.37 24.32 1.73
C SER A 341 1.99 24.12 0.34
N GLY A 342 3.14 23.47 0.27
CA GLY A 342 3.82 23.15 -0.99
C GLY A 342 3.17 21.97 -1.72
N ILE A 343 3.47 20.75 -1.26
CA ILE A 343 2.94 19.51 -1.85
C ILE A 343 2.18 18.73 -0.79
N MET A 344 0.95 18.33 -1.11
CA MET A 344 0.14 17.44 -0.28
C MET A 344 -0.11 16.12 -1.00
N LEU A 345 0.32 15.01 -0.38
CA LEU A 345 0.06 13.63 -0.79
C LEU A 345 -1.08 13.06 0.04
N GLY A 346 -2.17 12.68 -0.63
CA GLY A 346 -3.43 12.33 -0.01
C GLY A 346 -4.16 13.57 0.50
N GLY A 347 -5.34 13.85 -0.04
CA GLY A 347 -6.16 15.00 0.30
C GLY A 347 -7.59 14.60 0.67
N GLN A 348 -8.29 15.46 1.41
CA GLN A 348 -9.75 15.39 1.59
C GLN A 348 -10.48 16.14 0.47
N ALA A 349 -9.99 16.10 -0.79
CA ALA A 349 -10.64 16.86 -1.85
C ALA A 349 -12.08 16.37 -2.06
N ASN A 350 -12.37 15.07 -1.91
CA ASN A 350 -13.71 14.50 -2.14
C ASN A 350 -14.25 13.65 -0.97
N ARG A 351 -15.46 13.92 -0.47
CA ARG A 351 -16.14 13.05 0.52
C ARG A 351 -16.41 11.62 0.00
N LYS A 352 -16.44 11.40 -1.32
CA LYS A 352 -16.70 10.09 -1.94
C LYS A 352 -15.44 9.28 -2.25
N THR A 353 -14.24 9.88 -2.26
CA THR A 353 -12.95 9.18 -2.52
C THR A 353 -11.88 9.41 -1.44
N ALA A 354 -12.16 10.25 -0.42
CA ALA A 354 -11.31 10.46 0.75
C ALA A 354 -11.03 9.12 1.45
N GLY A 355 -9.81 8.63 1.25
CA GLY A 355 -9.34 7.33 1.74
C GLY A 355 -8.48 6.54 0.74
N THR A 356 -8.37 6.98 -0.52
CA THR A 356 -7.72 6.18 -1.57
C THR A 356 -6.65 6.86 -2.42
N GLY A 357 -6.47 8.19 -2.34
CA GLY A 357 -5.62 8.96 -3.25
C GLY A 357 -4.17 9.19 -2.76
N GLY A 358 -3.21 9.22 -3.69
CA GLY A 358 -1.82 9.66 -3.47
C GLY A 358 -0.75 8.56 -3.38
N ARG A 359 -1.14 7.28 -3.30
CA ARG A 359 -0.27 6.13 -3.00
C ARG A 359 0.86 5.93 -4.03
N TYR A 360 2.01 5.45 -3.59
CA TYR A 360 3.17 5.16 -4.45
C TYR A 360 3.72 6.34 -5.25
N ALA A 361 3.37 7.57 -4.88
CA ALA A 361 3.94 8.76 -5.53
C ALA A 361 5.47 8.83 -5.36
N ASN A 362 6.15 9.19 -6.44
CA ASN A 362 7.55 9.57 -6.45
C ASN A 362 7.63 11.10 -6.48
N VAL A 363 8.17 11.70 -5.42
CA VAL A 363 8.31 13.16 -5.29
C VAL A 363 9.79 13.50 -5.15
N TYR A 364 10.41 14.06 -6.19
CA TYR A 364 11.86 14.26 -6.16
C TYR A 364 12.39 15.48 -6.90
N SER A 365 13.59 15.95 -6.52
CA SER A 365 14.25 17.08 -7.17
C SER A 365 13.41 18.38 -7.23
N ASN A 366 12.41 18.54 -6.37
CA ASN A 366 11.62 19.77 -6.30
C ASN A 366 12.32 20.81 -5.41
N VAL A 367 12.15 22.09 -5.73
CA VAL A 367 12.59 23.21 -4.90
C VAL A 367 11.35 23.89 -4.32
N ILE A 368 11.17 23.80 -3.00
CA ILE A 368 9.97 24.25 -2.29
C ILE A 368 10.36 25.32 -1.29
N LYS A 369 9.75 26.50 -1.40
CA LYS A 369 9.98 27.65 -0.52
C LYS A 369 8.65 28.11 0.06
N ILE A 370 8.52 28.08 1.38
CA ILE A 370 7.30 28.45 2.10
C ILE A 370 7.57 29.61 3.06
N ASN A 371 6.77 30.66 2.97
CA ASN A 371 6.83 31.83 3.85
C ASN A 371 5.47 32.11 4.52
N ALA A 372 5.36 31.73 5.79
CA ALA A 372 4.10 31.75 6.55
C ALA A 372 3.99 32.97 7.47
N ASN A 373 3.76 34.16 6.91
CA ASN A 373 3.82 35.42 7.66
C ASN A 373 2.53 36.27 7.69
N LYS A 374 1.51 35.96 6.87
CA LYS A 374 0.26 36.74 6.84
C LYS A 374 -0.72 36.25 7.91
N GLU A 375 -1.37 37.18 8.59
CA GLU A 375 -2.40 36.93 9.61
C GLU A 375 -3.76 37.38 9.09
N ASP A 376 -4.79 36.58 9.31
CA ASP A 376 -6.17 37.05 9.16
C ASP A 376 -6.88 37.05 10.52
N LYS A 377 -7.14 38.26 11.03
CA LYS A 377 -7.88 38.48 12.29
C LYS A 377 -9.38 38.22 12.14
N SER A 378 -9.91 38.15 10.92
CA SER A 378 -11.34 37.94 10.64
C SER A 378 -11.77 36.48 10.61
N LEU A 379 -10.81 35.55 10.56
CA LEU A 379 -11.03 34.10 10.50
C LEU A 379 -10.77 33.37 11.83
N ILE A 380 -10.83 34.10 12.96
CA ILE A 380 -10.82 33.53 14.33
C ILE A 380 -12.17 32.81 14.56
N PHE A 381 -12.38 31.69 13.89
CA PHE A 381 -13.53 30.82 14.12
C PHE A 381 -13.25 29.87 15.28
N ASP A 382 -13.91 30.19 16.40
CA ASP A 382 -14.27 29.33 17.51
C ASP A 382 -13.12 28.69 18.32
N SER A 383 -13.38 28.54 19.60
CA SER A 383 -12.54 27.92 20.64
C SER A 383 -12.02 26.51 20.29
N TYR A 384 -12.55 25.88 19.24
CA TYR A 384 -12.13 24.59 18.69
C TYR A 384 -10.86 24.62 17.80
N ASN A 385 -10.51 25.77 17.20
CA ASN A 385 -9.41 25.88 16.23
C ASN A 385 -8.18 26.65 16.74
N LYS A 386 -8.16 27.09 18.00
CA LYS A 386 -7.05 27.90 18.55
C LYS A 386 -5.67 27.19 18.58
N PHE A 387 -5.60 25.90 18.26
CA PHE A 387 -4.41 25.07 18.51
C PHE A 387 -4.00 24.13 17.38
N LEU A 388 -4.59 24.25 16.19
CA LEU A 388 -4.31 23.35 15.09
C LEU A 388 -4.03 24.17 13.85
N PHE A 389 -2.78 24.13 13.39
CA PHE A 389 -2.22 24.29 12.04
C PHE A 389 -0.87 25.00 12.17
N GLU A 390 0.20 24.24 11.94
CA GLU A 390 1.46 24.82 11.48
C GLU A 390 1.09 25.65 10.24
N MET A 391 1.31 26.96 10.30
CA MET A 391 0.86 27.89 9.27
C MET A 391 1.74 27.83 8.01
N GLY A 392 2.64 26.88 7.88
CA GLY A 392 3.41 26.68 6.65
C GLY A 392 3.94 25.26 6.57
N MET A 393 3.68 24.56 5.46
CA MET A 393 4.13 23.18 5.24
C MET A 393 4.85 23.03 3.90
N GLY A 394 6.01 22.38 3.89
CA GLY A 394 6.73 22.06 2.65
C GLY A 394 6.09 20.89 1.91
N ILE A 395 6.21 19.67 2.47
CA ILE A 395 5.55 18.46 1.97
C ILE A 395 4.73 17.82 3.09
N THR A 396 3.48 17.45 2.79
CA THR A 396 2.60 16.75 3.72
C THR A 396 2.20 15.39 3.15
N VAL A 397 2.36 14.34 3.93
CA VAL A 397 1.81 13.00 3.69
C VAL A 397 0.70 12.76 4.69
N SER A 398 -0.53 12.59 4.19
CA SER A 398 -1.73 12.52 5.03
C SER A 398 -2.32 11.09 5.15
N SER A 399 -3.37 10.97 5.97
CA SER A 399 -4.01 9.70 6.33
C SER A 399 -4.48 8.88 5.13
N GLY A 400 -4.15 7.59 5.11
CA GLY A 400 -4.57 6.66 4.05
C GLY A 400 -3.65 6.63 2.82
N SER A 401 -2.56 7.39 2.85
CA SER A 401 -1.51 7.43 1.81
C SER A 401 -0.27 6.66 2.28
N TYR A 402 0.35 5.88 1.39
CA TYR A 402 1.51 5.02 1.69
C TYR A 402 2.32 4.67 0.42
N GLY A 403 3.47 4.01 0.59
CA GLY A 403 4.33 3.51 -0.49
C GLY A 403 5.18 4.57 -1.18
N HIS A 404 5.30 5.78 -0.63
CA HIS A 404 5.95 6.90 -1.33
C HIS A 404 7.46 6.78 -1.40
N ARG A 405 8.04 7.39 -2.44
CA ARG A 405 9.47 7.72 -2.51
C ARG A 405 9.61 9.23 -2.58
N ILE A 406 10.14 9.85 -1.53
CA ILE A 406 10.32 11.30 -1.47
C ILE A 406 11.82 11.59 -1.31
N TYR A 407 12.48 12.10 -2.34
CA TYR A 407 13.94 12.21 -2.32
C TYR A 407 14.54 13.36 -3.12
N ASP A 408 15.77 13.74 -2.81
CA ASP A 408 16.50 14.82 -3.51
C ASP A 408 15.75 16.17 -3.59
N ASN A 409 14.75 16.42 -2.73
CA ASN A 409 14.05 17.72 -2.70
C ASN A 409 14.81 18.74 -1.84
N GLU A 410 14.77 20.00 -2.24
CA GLU A 410 15.23 21.14 -1.44
C GLU A 410 14.02 21.90 -0.89
N ILE A 411 13.82 21.81 0.43
CA ILE A 411 12.66 22.38 1.13
C ILE A 411 13.14 23.45 2.08
N THR A 412 12.64 24.66 1.92
CA THR A 412 12.85 25.77 2.86
C THR A 412 11.52 26.27 3.37
N VAL A 413 11.33 26.26 4.69
CA VAL A 413 10.15 26.83 5.35
C VAL A 413 10.59 27.88 6.35
N GLU A 414 9.94 29.03 6.30
CA GLU A 414 10.26 30.15 7.20
C GLU A 414 9.00 30.86 7.71
N SER A 415 9.10 31.35 8.94
CA SER A 415 8.11 32.28 9.51
C SER A 415 8.76 33.22 10.52
N ASP A 416 8.16 34.38 10.72
CA ASP A 416 8.55 35.32 11.75
C ASP A 416 7.84 35.04 13.07
N LYS A 417 6.69 34.35 13.07
CA LYS A 417 5.85 34.21 14.28
C LYS A 417 5.09 32.88 14.44
N TYR A 418 4.84 32.14 13.38
CA TYR A 418 3.97 30.97 13.39
C TYR A 418 4.74 29.67 13.21
N ASP A 419 4.16 28.58 13.69
CA ASP A 419 4.78 27.26 13.51
C ASP A 419 4.85 26.89 12.03
N VAL A 420 5.99 26.36 11.59
CA VAL A 420 6.22 25.87 10.23
C VAL A 420 6.89 24.50 10.26
N CYS A 421 6.59 23.69 9.26
CA CYS A 421 7.09 22.33 9.14
C CYS A 421 7.61 22.04 7.73
N GLY A 422 8.85 21.56 7.60
CA GLY A 422 9.43 21.21 6.32
C GLY A 422 8.72 20.01 5.69
N MET A 423 8.59 18.94 6.46
CA MET A 423 7.90 17.73 6.04
C MET A 423 7.07 17.14 7.17
N ARG A 424 5.81 16.83 6.86
CA ARG A 424 4.86 16.27 7.81
C ARG A 424 4.35 14.93 7.32
N VAL A 425 4.39 13.93 8.19
CA VAL A 425 3.92 12.57 7.94
C VAL A 425 2.90 12.21 9.02
N VAL A 426 1.65 11.98 8.62
CA VAL A 426 0.51 11.82 9.54
C VAL A 426 -0.32 10.60 9.18
N ASN A 427 -0.65 9.74 10.14
CA ASN A 427 -1.62 8.64 9.97
C ASN A 427 -1.27 7.66 8.84
N ILE A 428 0.02 7.31 8.73
CA ILE A 428 0.47 6.14 7.96
C ILE A 428 0.27 4.91 8.85
N MET A 429 -0.97 4.45 8.92
CA MET A 429 -1.40 3.46 9.91
C MET A 429 -1.26 2.00 9.50
N PHE A 430 -0.79 1.75 8.29
CA PHE A 430 -0.49 0.39 7.86
C PHE A 430 0.88 0.03 8.40
N GLU A 431 1.02 -1.11 9.11
CA GLU A 431 2.29 -1.73 9.58
C GLU A 431 3.34 -1.95 8.46
N ASP A 432 2.99 -1.52 7.26
CA ASP A 432 3.22 -2.10 5.96
C ASP A 432 3.54 -1.01 4.91
N GLY A 433 3.20 0.26 5.14
CA GLY A 433 3.14 1.32 4.10
C GLY A 433 4.44 1.87 3.44
N ASP A 434 5.52 1.08 3.36
CA ASP A 434 6.84 1.31 2.72
C ASP A 434 7.11 2.74 2.19
N THR A 435 7.14 3.72 3.09
CA THR A 435 7.34 5.12 2.74
C THR A 435 8.79 5.50 3.02
N LYS A 436 9.55 5.77 1.96
CA LYS A 436 10.97 6.10 2.03
C LYS A 436 11.20 7.56 1.70
N ILE A 437 11.76 8.29 2.65
CA ILE A 437 12.05 9.71 2.57
C ILE A 437 13.55 9.89 2.71
N TYR A 438 14.26 10.21 1.64
CA TYR A 438 15.72 10.16 1.67
C TYR A 438 16.44 11.21 0.86
N LYS A 439 17.65 11.60 1.27
CA LYS A 439 18.49 12.58 0.55
C LYS A 439 17.83 13.95 0.33
N ASN A 440 16.80 14.30 1.09
CA ASN A 440 16.20 15.63 1.05
C ASN A 440 17.03 16.61 1.88
N LYS A 441 17.08 17.86 1.44
CA LYS A 441 17.63 18.99 2.22
C LYS A 441 16.48 19.84 2.73
N ILE A 442 16.28 19.86 4.04
CA ILE A 442 15.15 20.54 4.69
C ILE A 442 15.69 21.61 5.63
N THR A 443 15.39 22.87 5.33
CA THR A 443 15.73 24.02 6.15
C THR A 443 14.45 24.62 6.74
N ALA A 444 14.34 24.68 8.07
CA ALA A 444 13.21 25.25 8.78
C ALA A 444 13.68 26.37 9.71
N THR A 445 13.18 27.60 9.53
CA THR A 445 13.61 28.75 10.35
C THR A 445 12.42 29.53 10.93
N ILE A 446 12.59 29.98 12.17
CA ILE A 446 11.65 30.89 12.84
C ILE A 446 12.38 32.09 13.44
N LYS A 447 11.85 33.32 13.34
CA LYS A 447 12.42 34.50 14.03
C LYS A 447 11.79 34.80 15.41
N GLY A 448 10.52 34.48 15.59
CA GLY A 448 9.74 34.79 16.80
C GLY A 448 9.46 33.57 17.70
N LYS A 449 8.28 33.54 18.33
CA LYS A 449 7.91 32.51 19.33
C LYS A 449 7.39 31.19 18.73
N GLY A 450 7.19 31.13 17.43
CA GLY A 450 6.77 29.91 16.75
C GLY A 450 7.87 28.83 16.75
N ARG A 451 7.54 27.70 16.16
CA ARG A 451 8.41 26.53 16.00
C ARG A 451 8.74 26.34 14.52
N ALA A 452 9.96 25.92 14.25
CA ALA A 452 10.36 25.53 12.91
C ALA A 452 10.86 24.09 12.98
N ILE A 453 10.08 23.15 12.44
CA ILE A 453 10.34 21.70 12.49
C ILE A 453 10.79 21.23 11.10
N CYS A 454 11.87 20.46 10.98
CA CYS A 454 12.23 19.88 9.67
C CYS A 454 11.30 18.70 9.33
N ILE A 455 11.18 17.74 10.24
CA ILE A 455 10.34 16.54 10.06
C ILE A 455 9.42 16.36 11.26
N ALA A 456 8.12 16.23 11.01
CA ALA A 456 7.13 15.82 11.99
C ALA A 456 6.50 14.48 11.58
N ALA A 457 6.70 13.43 12.36
CA ALA A 457 6.06 12.11 12.19
C ALA A 457 5.03 11.89 13.32
N THR A 458 3.75 11.77 12.99
CA THR A 458 2.65 11.87 13.97
C THR A 458 1.45 10.99 13.63
N GLY A 459 0.58 10.69 14.61
CA GLY A 459 -0.72 10.03 14.44
C GLY A 459 -0.65 8.63 13.84
N GLY A 460 -0.82 7.57 14.61
CA GLY A 460 -1.00 6.22 14.11
C GLY A 460 0.12 5.67 13.22
N CYS A 461 1.32 6.26 13.17
CA CYS A 461 2.42 5.69 12.40
C CYS A 461 2.94 4.47 13.16
N VAL A 462 2.30 3.31 12.99
CA VAL A 462 2.62 2.05 13.70
C VAL A 462 3.44 1.11 12.82
N SER A 463 4.39 1.63 12.03
CA SER A 463 5.01 0.82 10.98
C SER A 463 6.53 0.77 11.05
N GLU A 464 7.08 -0.42 10.80
CA GLU A 464 8.50 -0.62 10.54
C GLU A 464 8.96 -0.01 9.19
N THR A 465 8.04 0.61 8.46
CA THR A 465 8.13 0.89 7.02
C THR A 465 8.22 2.39 6.68
N VAL A 466 8.12 3.30 7.66
CA VAL A 466 8.45 4.73 7.47
C VAL A 466 9.93 4.98 7.76
N ILE A 467 10.71 5.23 6.72
CA ILE A 467 12.17 5.39 6.79
C ILE A 467 12.58 6.78 6.31
N PHE A 468 13.20 7.55 7.19
CA PHE A 468 13.88 8.80 6.90
C PHE A 468 15.39 8.55 6.82
N SER A 469 16.00 8.58 5.63
CA SER A 469 17.42 8.27 5.49
C SER A 469 18.27 9.29 4.72
N GLU A 470 19.50 9.52 5.15
CA GLU A 470 20.45 10.40 4.42
C GLU A 470 19.94 11.84 4.16
N ASN A 471 18.96 12.33 4.94
CA ASN A 471 18.45 13.69 4.79
C ASN A 471 19.37 14.69 5.53
N ILE A 472 19.39 15.93 5.06
CA ILE A 472 20.03 17.07 5.72
C ILE A 472 18.95 17.92 6.37
N LEU A 473 18.90 17.96 7.70
CA LEU A 473 17.86 18.63 8.48
C LEU A 473 18.45 19.83 9.22
N ILE A 474 18.11 21.03 8.80
CA ILE A 474 18.65 22.29 9.34
C ILE A 474 17.51 23.06 10.01
N SER A 475 17.61 23.30 11.32
CA SER A 475 16.62 24.12 12.03
C SER A 475 17.25 24.98 13.11
N ASN A 476 16.63 26.13 13.38
CA ASN A 476 16.96 26.97 14.53
C ASN A 476 16.04 26.73 15.74
N SER A 477 14.99 25.89 15.64
CA SER A 477 14.01 25.65 16.71
C SER A 477 13.88 24.16 17.06
N CYS A 478 13.53 23.32 16.09
CA CYS A 478 13.41 21.88 16.25
C CYS A 478 13.77 21.12 14.95
N ASN A 479 14.56 20.05 15.01
CA ASN A 479 14.83 19.28 13.79
C ASN A 479 13.75 18.22 13.56
N ILE A 480 13.44 17.43 14.59
CA ILE A 480 12.56 16.26 14.46
C ILE A 480 11.51 16.27 15.56
N ALA A 481 10.25 16.06 15.19
CA ALA A 481 9.15 15.81 16.12
C ALA A 481 8.55 14.42 15.86
N VAL A 482 8.49 13.59 16.88
CA VAL A 482 7.82 12.28 16.86
C VAL A 482 6.65 12.30 17.86
N GLY A 483 5.42 12.11 17.36
CA GLY A 483 4.18 12.11 18.15
C GLY A 483 3.71 13.48 18.66
N ASP A 484 3.50 14.48 17.78
CA ASP A 484 3.22 15.90 18.15
C ASP A 484 1.77 16.39 17.89
N LEU A 485 0.70 15.74 18.39
CA LEU A 485 -0.68 16.11 18.03
C LEU A 485 -1.75 16.03 19.15
N LYS A 486 -2.48 17.14 19.37
CA LYS A 486 -3.79 17.19 20.06
C LYS A 486 -4.95 16.99 19.07
N HIS A 487 -5.55 15.80 18.98
CA HIS A 487 -6.81 15.65 18.24
C HIS A 487 -8.02 15.99 19.12
N VAL A 488 -8.74 17.05 18.78
CA VAL A 488 -9.85 17.64 19.59
C VAL A 488 -11.19 16.89 19.40
N ARG A 489 -11.17 15.57 19.22
CA ARG A 489 -12.43 14.78 19.17
C ARG A 489 -12.49 13.83 20.38
N PRO A 490 -13.00 14.29 21.54
CA PRO A 490 -13.27 13.41 22.66
C PRO A 490 -14.36 12.42 22.22
N GLY A 491 -14.01 11.13 22.15
CA GLY A 491 -14.95 10.05 21.81
C GLY A 491 -14.60 9.23 20.56
N LYS A 492 -13.56 9.60 19.81
CA LYS A 492 -12.99 8.74 18.77
C LYS A 492 -11.65 8.21 19.26
N GLY A 493 -11.55 6.91 19.52
CA GLY A 493 -10.37 6.28 20.09
C GLY A 493 -9.13 6.27 19.19
N GLU A 494 -8.86 7.27 18.36
CA GLU A 494 -7.69 7.33 17.47
C GLU A 494 -6.91 8.60 17.83
N GLN A 495 -5.58 8.63 17.91
CA GLN A 495 -4.61 8.14 16.94
C GLN A 495 -3.28 7.91 17.67
N ASP A 496 -2.66 6.75 17.52
CA ASP A 496 -1.45 6.37 18.25
C ASP A 496 -0.30 7.40 18.08
N GLY A 497 0.68 7.35 18.98
CA GLY A 497 1.91 8.12 18.83
C GLY A 497 2.67 7.61 17.60
N CYS A 498 3.76 8.28 17.25
CA CYS A 498 4.69 7.67 16.29
C CYS A 498 5.33 6.45 16.96
N ARG A 499 5.23 5.26 16.34
CA ARG A 499 5.86 4.02 16.80
C ARG A 499 6.72 3.44 15.65
N ASN A 500 8.00 3.21 15.92
CA ASN A 500 8.97 2.54 15.06
C ASN A 500 9.44 3.31 13.81
N ALA A 501 9.16 4.61 13.69
CA ALA A 501 9.76 5.41 12.60
C ALA A 501 11.29 5.37 12.67
N LYS A 502 11.94 5.13 11.52
CA LYS A 502 13.39 4.91 11.43
C LYS A 502 14.06 6.15 10.83
N PHE A 503 15.01 6.73 11.55
CA PHE A 503 15.89 7.81 11.11
C PHE A 503 17.31 7.25 10.93
N ILE A 504 17.77 7.13 9.69
CA ILE A 504 19.02 6.43 9.36
C ILE A 504 19.99 7.38 8.64
N ALA A 505 21.19 7.57 9.18
CA ALA A 505 22.26 8.34 8.53
C ALA A 505 21.89 9.78 8.11
N ASN A 506 20.95 10.42 8.81
CA ASN A 506 20.61 11.82 8.54
C ASN A 506 21.69 12.74 9.16
N THR A 507 21.89 13.91 8.55
CA THR A 507 22.70 15.00 9.10
C THR A 507 21.78 16.05 9.73
N ILE A 508 21.88 16.23 11.04
CA ILE A 508 20.99 17.05 11.86
C ILE A 508 21.77 18.26 12.37
N ILE A 509 21.39 19.46 11.90
CA ILE A 509 22.15 20.70 12.09
C ILE A 509 21.29 21.70 12.86
N LYS A 510 21.84 22.26 13.94
CA LYS A 510 21.31 23.46 14.60
C LYS A 510 21.90 24.70 13.92
N LEU A 511 21.04 25.60 13.43
CA LEU A 511 21.45 26.79 12.67
C LEU A 511 21.82 28.00 13.55
N SER A 512 21.07 28.28 14.62
CA SER A 512 21.34 29.42 15.52
C SER A 512 20.87 29.18 16.97
N ASN A 513 21.31 30.02 17.91
CA ASN A 513 20.95 29.93 19.33
C ASN A 513 19.59 30.59 19.62
N MET A 514 18.49 29.99 19.13
CA MET A 514 17.17 30.31 19.71
C MET A 514 17.09 29.79 21.14
N PRO A 515 16.53 30.58 22.08
CA PRO A 515 16.15 30.07 23.39
C PRO A 515 15.23 28.86 23.23
N ASN A 516 15.47 27.78 23.98
CA ASN A 516 14.68 26.55 23.98
C ASN A 516 14.75 25.67 22.72
N TYR A 517 15.79 25.82 21.88
CA TYR A 517 16.05 24.86 20.80
C TYR A 517 16.11 23.40 21.30
N LYS A 518 15.45 22.50 20.58
CA LYS A 518 15.42 21.07 20.88
C LYS A 518 15.74 20.27 19.63
N THR A 519 16.66 19.32 19.71
CA THR A 519 17.00 18.50 18.53
C THR A 519 15.86 17.56 18.18
N ILE A 520 15.27 16.93 19.19
CA ILE A 520 14.14 16.02 19.04
C ILE A 520 13.03 16.42 20.02
N ARG A 521 11.79 16.42 19.56
CA ARG A 521 10.59 16.43 20.40
C ARG A 521 9.94 15.06 20.34
N CYS A 522 9.59 14.49 21.49
CA CYS A 522 9.02 13.14 21.57
C CYS A 522 7.81 13.08 22.50
N GLY A 523 6.68 12.66 21.93
CA GLY A 523 5.42 12.38 22.63
C GLY A 523 4.46 13.56 22.69
N TYR A 524 3.20 13.24 23.00
CA TYR A 524 2.12 14.17 23.27
C TYR A 524 1.03 13.46 24.09
N ASP A 525 0.47 14.15 25.10
CA ASP A 525 -0.59 13.64 25.98
C ASP A 525 -0.33 12.20 26.50
N THR A 526 -1.33 11.36 26.69
CA THR A 526 -1.16 10.00 27.26
C THR A 526 -0.60 8.94 26.30
N ILE A 527 -0.11 9.32 25.11
CA ILE A 527 0.11 8.35 24.01
C ILE A 527 1.54 7.82 23.96
N ASP A 528 1.68 6.49 23.86
CA ASP A 528 2.97 5.82 23.70
C ASP A 528 3.65 6.19 22.38
N THR A 529 4.93 6.57 22.45
CA THR A 529 5.71 7.07 21.30
C THR A 529 7.13 6.48 21.32
N ASN A 530 7.59 5.95 20.19
CA ASN A 530 8.98 5.55 20.02
C ASN A 530 9.51 5.80 18.59
N ALA A 531 10.83 5.92 18.47
CA ALA A 531 11.51 6.01 17.17
C ALA A 531 12.95 5.48 17.26
N ILE A 532 13.50 5.09 16.11
CA ILE A 532 14.82 4.45 16.00
C ILE A 532 15.76 5.38 15.23
N PHE A 533 16.92 5.68 15.79
CA PHE A 533 17.94 6.56 15.25
C PHE A 533 19.24 5.79 15.03
N ILE A 534 19.63 5.58 13.77
CA ILE A 534 20.82 4.83 13.40
C ILE A 534 21.80 5.72 12.63
N ASP A 535 23.07 5.78 13.04
CA ASP A 535 24.15 6.51 12.33
C ASP A 535 23.89 8.00 12.03
N ASN A 536 22.99 8.66 12.76
CA ASN A 536 22.70 10.08 12.52
C ASN A 536 23.86 10.97 13.01
N LYS A 537 24.23 11.95 12.19
CA LYS A 537 25.26 12.95 12.50
C LYS A 537 24.59 14.19 13.09
N PHE A 538 25.16 14.74 14.17
CA PHE A 538 24.66 15.96 14.81
C PHE A 538 25.71 17.07 14.72
N GLU A 539 25.32 18.26 14.27
CA GLU A 539 26.20 19.42 14.06
C GLU A 539 25.61 20.71 14.61
N GLY A 540 26.45 21.75 14.77
CA GLY A 540 26.00 23.10 15.18
C GLY A 540 25.45 23.19 16.60
N GLY A 541 25.63 22.16 17.43
CA GLY A 541 25.05 22.07 18.78
C GLY A 541 23.72 21.31 18.85
N ALA A 542 23.29 20.67 17.76
CA ALA A 542 22.32 19.58 17.84
C ALA A 542 22.93 18.39 18.60
N GLY A 543 22.10 17.59 19.27
CA GLY A 543 22.57 16.40 19.98
C GLY A 543 21.47 15.40 20.31
N PRO A 544 21.79 14.11 20.40
CA PRO A 544 20.81 13.03 20.61
C PRO A 544 20.14 13.10 21.99
N GLU A 545 20.76 13.77 22.97
CA GLU A 545 20.22 13.94 24.32
C GLU A 545 19.46 15.27 24.49
N ASN A 546 19.51 16.18 23.50
CA ASN A 546 18.77 17.43 23.53
C ASN A 546 17.30 17.22 23.12
N ILE A 547 16.57 16.50 23.98
CA ILE A 547 15.19 16.07 23.74
C ILE A 547 14.21 16.93 24.55
N LEU A 548 13.05 17.19 23.98
CA LEU A 548 11.86 17.63 24.69
C LEU A 548 10.90 16.45 24.81
N TRP A 549 10.67 15.99 26.03
CA TRP A 549 9.63 15.00 26.34
C TRP A 549 8.33 15.72 26.62
N ASP A 550 7.30 15.43 25.85
CA ASP A 550 5.97 16.01 26.00
C ASP A 550 4.94 14.88 26.25
N GLY A 551 3.83 15.19 26.93
CA GLY A 551 2.83 14.21 27.36
C GLY A 551 3.16 13.38 28.63
N THR A 552 2.46 12.26 28.82
CA THR A 552 2.54 11.29 29.93
C THR A 552 2.64 9.81 29.51
N GLY A 553 2.43 9.45 28.23
CA GLY A 553 2.58 8.07 27.72
C GLY A 553 4.00 7.47 27.83
N ASP A 554 4.20 6.21 27.48
CA ASP A 554 5.53 5.59 27.42
C ASP A 554 6.33 6.14 26.24
N ARG A 555 7.52 6.71 26.50
CA ARG A 555 8.33 7.39 25.48
C ARG A 555 9.75 6.88 25.48
N LYS A 556 10.20 6.39 24.32
CA LYS A 556 11.52 5.77 24.17
C LYS A 556 12.11 6.07 22.80
N LEU A 557 13.36 6.51 22.76
CA LEU A 557 14.13 6.67 21.53
C LEU A 557 15.29 5.69 21.55
N LEU A 558 15.37 4.83 20.53
CA LEU A 558 16.43 3.84 20.38
C LEU A 558 17.53 4.43 19.52
N PHE A 559 18.78 4.39 19.99
CA PHE A 559 19.95 4.89 19.26
C PHE A 559 20.93 3.76 19.01
N GLY A 560 21.43 3.69 17.78
CA GLY A 560 22.35 2.64 17.35
C GLY A 560 23.13 3.00 16.10
N LYS A 561 23.69 1.96 15.49
CA LYS A 561 24.57 2.04 14.31
C LYS A 561 24.24 0.99 13.27
N ARG A 562 24.69 1.20 12.03
CA ARG A 562 24.57 0.20 10.98
C ARG A 562 25.73 -0.78 11.02
N VAL A 563 25.40 -2.05 10.82
CA VAL A 563 26.37 -3.12 10.62
C VAL A 563 26.07 -3.79 9.30
N LEU A 564 27.04 -3.74 8.37
CA LEU A 564 26.97 -4.48 7.12
C LEU A 564 27.38 -5.93 7.38
N VAL A 565 26.43 -6.85 7.33
CA VAL A 565 26.67 -8.28 7.51
C VAL A 565 26.85 -8.93 6.14
N THR A 566 27.95 -9.63 5.93
CA THR A 566 28.21 -10.45 4.75
C THR A 566 28.26 -11.91 5.16
N VAL A 567 27.47 -12.75 4.50
CA VAL A 567 27.32 -14.17 4.81
C VAL A 567 27.84 -15.00 3.63
N LYS A 568 28.79 -15.89 3.91
CA LYS A 568 29.44 -16.78 2.93
C LYS A 568 29.48 -18.21 3.47
N ASN A 569 29.51 -19.20 2.59
CA ASN A 569 29.82 -20.57 2.98
C ASN A 569 31.35 -20.78 3.12
N GLU A 570 31.78 -21.95 3.57
CA GLU A 570 33.20 -22.29 3.73
C GLU A 570 34.03 -22.20 2.43
N LYS A 571 33.37 -22.26 1.26
CA LYS A 571 33.99 -22.08 -0.05
C LYS A 571 34.08 -20.62 -0.48
N GLY A 572 33.70 -19.68 0.39
CA GLY A 572 33.67 -18.24 0.12
C GLY A 572 32.52 -17.79 -0.80
N THR A 573 31.58 -18.68 -1.15
CA THR A 573 30.42 -18.34 -1.96
C THR A 573 29.36 -17.65 -1.10
N PRO A 574 28.76 -16.53 -1.53
CA PRO A 574 27.71 -15.87 -0.77
C PRO A 574 26.51 -16.76 -0.46
N VAL A 575 25.96 -16.65 0.75
CA VAL A 575 24.72 -17.34 1.15
C VAL A 575 23.58 -16.33 1.13
N ARG A 576 22.66 -16.52 0.19
CA ARG A 576 21.51 -15.64 -0.07
C ARG A 576 20.28 -16.04 0.75
N GLY A 577 19.34 -15.11 0.97
CA GLY A 577 18.08 -15.42 1.66
C GLY A 577 18.28 -15.85 3.11
N VAL A 578 19.42 -15.54 3.70
CA VAL A 578 19.74 -15.87 5.09
C VAL A 578 19.03 -14.89 5.99
N LYS A 579 18.20 -15.40 6.91
CA LYS A 579 17.55 -14.55 7.90
C LYS A 579 18.60 -14.11 8.90
N ILE A 580 18.74 -12.81 9.06
CA ILE A 580 19.57 -12.19 10.10
C ILE A 580 18.65 -11.39 11.01
N SER A 581 18.80 -11.51 12.31
CA SER A 581 18.11 -10.65 13.29
C SER A 581 19.03 -10.25 14.43
N THR A 582 18.73 -9.11 15.08
CA THR A 582 19.40 -8.74 16.34
C THR A 582 18.47 -8.96 17.53
N LYS A 583 19.05 -9.44 18.63
CA LYS A 583 18.34 -9.57 19.90
C LYS A 583 18.66 -8.37 20.78
N ILE A 584 17.62 -7.82 21.39
CA ILE A 584 17.71 -6.89 22.52
C ILE A 584 17.12 -7.61 23.73
N ASP A 585 17.76 -7.51 24.89
CA ASP A 585 17.38 -8.21 26.14
C ASP A 585 16.11 -7.63 26.80
N ASN A 586 15.03 -7.55 26.02
CA ASN A 586 13.67 -7.31 26.46
C ASN A 586 12.72 -8.05 25.48
N PRO A 587 11.93 -9.04 25.95
CA PRO A 587 11.20 -10.00 25.10
C PRO A 587 10.15 -9.40 24.17
N LYS A 588 9.90 -8.08 24.23
CA LYS A 588 8.99 -7.35 23.33
C LYS A 588 9.67 -6.72 22.10
N TRP A 589 11.00 -6.82 21.97
CA TRP A 589 11.74 -6.10 20.94
C TRP A 589 12.63 -7.05 20.12
N GLU A 590 12.08 -7.59 19.03
CA GLU A 590 12.94 -8.01 17.93
C GLU A 590 13.28 -6.75 17.15
N VAL A 591 14.48 -6.22 17.39
CA VAL A 591 14.91 -5.02 16.66
C VAL A 591 15.65 -5.50 15.43
N TYR A 592 14.98 -5.32 14.30
CA TYR A 592 15.59 -5.44 12.98
C TYR A 592 16.03 -6.85 12.59
N GLY A 593 15.30 -7.43 11.64
CA GLY A 593 15.75 -8.58 10.89
C GLY A 593 15.41 -8.46 9.41
N GLY A 594 16.26 -9.06 8.58
CA GLY A 594 16.12 -9.04 7.13
C GLY A 594 16.74 -10.28 6.50
N TYR A 595 16.64 -10.37 5.19
CA TYR A 595 17.21 -11.47 4.42
C TYR A 595 18.41 -10.98 3.62
N THR A 596 19.50 -11.75 3.60
CA THR A 596 20.66 -11.40 2.77
C THR A 596 20.28 -11.35 1.29
N THR A 597 20.84 -10.35 0.60
CA THR A 597 20.78 -10.20 -0.87
C THR A 597 21.42 -11.40 -1.58
N VAL A 598 21.34 -11.43 -2.92
CA VAL A 598 22.04 -12.44 -3.75
C VAL A 598 23.55 -12.48 -3.53
N ASN A 599 24.13 -11.37 -3.06
CA ASN A 599 25.55 -11.26 -2.72
C ASN A 599 25.86 -11.65 -1.28
N GLY A 600 24.87 -12.20 -0.55
CA GLY A 600 25.01 -12.60 0.85
C GLY A 600 25.10 -11.42 1.81
N ILE A 601 24.68 -10.22 1.39
CA ILE A 601 24.85 -8.99 2.17
C ILE A 601 23.51 -8.53 2.74
N LEU A 602 23.50 -8.10 3.99
CA LEU A 602 22.40 -7.38 4.62
C LEU A 602 22.95 -6.28 5.55
N GLU A 603 22.38 -5.09 5.49
CA GLU A 603 22.65 -4.05 6.48
C GLU A 603 21.65 -4.20 7.63
N ILE A 604 22.14 -4.25 8.87
CA ILE A 604 21.28 -4.34 10.06
C ILE A 604 21.51 -3.19 11.04
N ALA A 605 20.46 -2.85 11.80
CA ALA A 605 20.56 -1.92 12.92
C ALA A 605 21.01 -2.67 14.17
N VAL A 606 22.07 -2.19 14.83
CA VAL A 606 22.52 -2.62 16.15
C VAL A 606 22.29 -1.48 17.13
N ILE A 607 21.45 -1.69 18.14
CA ILE A 607 21.07 -0.67 19.12
C ILE A 607 22.09 -0.66 20.26
N ASP A 608 22.56 0.52 20.63
CA ASP A 608 23.52 0.69 21.73
C ASP A 608 22.81 1.13 23.03
N ASN A 609 21.82 2.01 22.90
CA ASN A 609 21.18 2.65 24.05
C ASN A 609 19.74 3.09 23.76
N VAL A 610 18.96 3.18 24.83
CA VAL A 610 17.59 3.73 24.83
C VAL A 610 17.58 4.97 25.72
N ILE A 611 17.01 6.07 25.21
CA ILE A 611 16.77 7.30 25.97
C ILE A 611 15.27 7.45 26.21
N SER A 612 14.89 7.76 27.44
CA SER A 612 13.50 7.97 27.88
C SER A 612 13.40 9.16 28.84
N PRO A 613 12.18 9.60 29.25
CA PRO A 613 12.03 10.59 30.31
C PRO A 613 12.68 10.19 31.65
N LYS A 614 12.93 8.89 31.88
CA LYS A 614 13.59 8.36 33.07
C LYS A 614 15.13 8.42 33.00
N GLY A 615 15.67 8.85 31.86
CA GLY A 615 17.10 8.89 31.58
C GLY A 615 17.54 7.90 30.50
N LYS A 616 18.86 7.85 30.29
CA LYS A 616 19.53 6.98 29.33
C LYS A 616 19.86 5.63 29.98
N SER A 617 19.57 4.56 29.27
CA SER A 617 19.90 3.19 29.68
C SER A 617 20.65 2.47 28.55
N ALA A 618 21.70 1.73 28.90
CA ALA A 618 22.37 0.83 27.96
C ALA A 618 21.46 -0.38 27.74
N VAL A 619 21.05 -0.58 26.49
CA VAL A 619 20.28 -1.76 26.09
C VAL A 619 20.93 -2.30 24.81
N PRO A 620 22.20 -2.74 24.90
CA PRO A 620 22.94 -3.14 23.71
C PRO A 620 22.27 -4.35 23.07
N SER A 621 22.19 -4.37 21.74
CA SER A 621 21.96 -5.64 21.05
C SER A 621 23.10 -6.58 21.42
N ASP A 622 22.80 -7.72 22.02
CA ASP A 622 23.80 -8.63 22.57
C ASP A 622 24.32 -9.59 21.48
N THR A 623 23.41 -10.06 20.63
CA THR A 623 23.67 -11.13 19.67
C THR A 623 22.97 -10.88 18.32
N ILE A 624 23.71 -11.09 17.23
CA ILE A 624 23.21 -11.23 15.87
C ILE A 624 23.01 -12.73 15.60
N PHE A 625 21.78 -13.10 15.24
CA PHE A 625 21.42 -14.46 14.86
C PHE A 625 21.38 -14.56 13.34
N VAL A 626 22.06 -15.56 12.80
CA VAL A 626 22.08 -15.85 11.36
C VAL A 626 21.60 -17.27 11.16
N VAL A 627 20.45 -17.39 10.50
CA VAL A 627 19.74 -18.65 10.31
C VAL A 627 19.54 -18.90 8.82
N ALA A 628 20.04 -20.04 8.36
CA ALA A 628 19.85 -20.53 7.00
C ALA A 628 19.63 -22.05 7.04
N GLU A 629 18.88 -22.56 6.07
CA GLU A 629 18.73 -24.01 5.87
C GLU A 629 20.03 -24.62 5.36
N ASP A 630 20.33 -25.85 5.78
CA ASP A 630 21.59 -26.58 5.50
C ASP A 630 22.88 -25.97 6.13
N TYR A 631 22.77 -24.96 6.99
CA TYR A 631 23.91 -24.40 7.75
C TYR A 631 23.67 -24.32 9.26
N GLU A 632 24.71 -24.47 10.09
CA GLU A 632 24.61 -24.22 11.55
C GLU A 632 24.15 -22.78 11.86
N ILE A 633 23.44 -22.58 12.98
CA ILE A 633 23.10 -21.22 13.47
C ILE A 633 24.41 -20.52 13.83
N ALA A 634 24.70 -19.42 13.15
CA ALA A 634 25.78 -18.54 13.59
C ALA A 634 25.21 -17.50 14.57
N LYS A 635 25.73 -17.52 15.79
CA LYS A 635 25.51 -16.47 16.80
C LYS A 635 26.76 -15.64 16.87
N VAL A 636 26.64 -14.36 16.56
CA VAL A 636 27.80 -13.45 16.57
C VAL A 636 27.50 -12.30 17.50
N ALA A 637 28.42 -11.99 18.40
CA ALA A 637 28.29 -10.81 19.25
C ALA A 637 28.12 -9.58 18.36
N ALA A 638 27.10 -8.77 18.64
CA ALA A 638 26.81 -7.61 17.80
C ALA A 638 27.98 -6.62 17.77
N GLY A 639 28.73 -6.52 18.87
CA GLY A 639 30.00 -5.80 19.00
C GLY A 639 29.88 -4.29 18.69
N THR A 640 30.03 -3.43 19.69
CA THR A 640 29.74 -1.99 19.60
C THR A 640 30.60 -1.19 18.61
N ASP A 641 31.69 -1.74 18.06
CA ASP A 641 32.60 -0.99 17.17
C ASP A 641 32.72 -1.50 15.72
N LYS A 642 32.20 -2.69 15.40
CA LYS A 642 32.30 -3.24 14.03
C LYS A 642 31.28 -2.57 13.10
N LYS A 643 31.74 -2.09 11.93
CA LYS A 643 30.90 -1.58 10.82
C LYS A 643 30.57 -2.64 9.77
N THR A 644 31.41 -3.68 9.70
CA THR A 644 31.22 -4.83 8.82
C THR A 644 31.39 -6.10 9.64
N LEU A 645 30.62 -7.13 9.29
CA LEU A 645 30.69 -8.43 9.91
C LEU A 645 30.64 -9.52 8.85
N ASP A 646 31.77 -10.20 8.63
CA ASP A 646 31.84 -11.38 7.78
C ASP A 646 31.48 -12.62 8.60
N ILE A 647 30.47 -13.35 8.16
CA ILE A 647 29.98 -14.57 8.77
C ILE A 647 30.19 -15.71 7.79
N VAL A 648 31.05 -16.64 8.16
CA VAL A 648 31.25 -17.89 7.42
C VAL A 648 30.34 -18.94 8.04
N MET A 649 29.32 -19.35 7.30
CA MET A 649 28.40 -20.40 7.71
C MET A 649 29.02 -21.77 7.45
N LYS A 650 28.98 -22.64 8.46
CA LYS A 650 29.41 -24.02 8.35
C LYS A 650 28.25 -24.90 7.89
N PRO A 651 28.47 -25.83 6.95
CA PRO A 651 27.48 -26.84 6.59
C PRO A 651 27.08 -27.64 7.84
N GLY A 652 25.79 -27.77 8.05
CA GLY A 652 25.24 -28.43 9.23
C GLY A 652 23.77 -28.10 9.35
N TYR A 653 23.04 -28.85 10.17
CA TYR A 653 21.63 -28.53 10.39
C TYR A 653 21.52 -27.80 11.72
N PRO A 654 20.91 -26.60 11.78
CA PRO A 654 20.54 -25.98 13.04
C PRO A 654 19.80 -26.98 13.90
N ASP A 655 20.04 -26.99 15.21
CA ASP A 655 19.23 -27.82 16.08
C ASP A 655 17.78 -27.31 16.05
N PRO A 656 16.84 -28.03 15.43
CA PRO A 656 15.47 -27.56 15.30
C PRO A 656 14.82 -27.37 16.68
N GLU A 657 15.27 -28.09 17.71
CA GLU A 657 14.76 -27.94 19.07
C GLU A 657 15.14 -26.59 19.69
N GLU A 658 16.34 -26.08 19.42
CA GLU A 658 16.77 -24.76 19.91
C GLU A 658 15.95 -23.64 19.25
N ILE A 659 15.68 -23.79 17.95
CA ILE A 659 14.83 -22.88 17.18
C ILE A 659 13.40 -22.90 17.73
N ILE A 660 12.82 -24.09 17.91
CA ILE A 660 11.47 -24.26 18.45
C ILE A 660 11.35 -23.65 19.84
N LYS A 661 12.36 -23.82 20.70
CA LYS A 661 12.40 -23.17 22.01
C LYS A 661 12.29 -21.65 21.89
N GLY A 662 13.07 -21.03 20.99
CA GLY A 662 12.99 -19.60 20.73
C GLY A 662 11.64 -19.15 20.17
N TYR A 663 11.03 -19.91 19.26
CA TYR A 663 9.69 -19.62 18.76
C TYR A 663 8.61 -19.71 19.84
N ARG A 664 8.72 -20.68 20.74
CA ARG A 664 7.82 -20.84 21.89
C ARG A 664 7.89 -19.66 22.84
N GLU A 665 9.09 -19.20 23.17
CA GLU A 665 9.28 -18.03 24.05
C GLU A 665 8.68 -16.74 23.48
N LYS A 666 8.57 -16.63 22.14
CA LYS A 666 7.95 -15.50 21.44
C LYS A 666 6.45 -15.65 21.19
N THR A 667 5.91 -16.86 21.32
CA THR A 667 4.49 -17.11 21.03
C THR A 667 3.65 -16.64 22.22
N SER A 668 2.92 -15.54 22.04
CA SER A 668 2.09 -14.94 23.09
C SER A 668 0.81 -15.73 23.41
N ASP A 669 0.45 -16.69 22.55
CA ASP A 669 -0.84 -17.39 22.60
C ASP A 669 -0.75 -18.80 23.16
N ILE A 670 -0.03 -18.93 24.29
CA ILE A 670 0.15 -20.19 25.00
C ILE A 670 -0.69 -20.12 26.28
N ARG A 671 -1.78 -20.89 26.31
CA ARG A 671 -2.60 -21.11 27.50
C ARG A 671 -3.16 -22.54 27.53
N ALA A 672 -3.60 -22.97 28.70
CA ALA A 672 -4.31 -24.24 28.83
C ALA A 672 -5.65 -24.18 28.09
N PRO A 673 -6.09 -25.28 27.44
CA PRO A 673 -7.43 -25.38 26.86
C PRO A 673 -8.51 -25.14 27.92
N GLU A 674 -9.52 -24.33 27.59
CA GLU A 674 -10.64 -24.05 28.50
C GLU A 674 -11.79 -25.08 28.41
N GLY A 675 -11.77 -25.92 27.36
CA GLY A 675 -12.71 -27.02 27.18
C GLY A 675 -12.45 -27.78 25.89
N ASP A 676 -13.21 -28.83 25.62
CA ASP A 676 -13.05 -29.66 24.42
C ASP A 676 -13.30 -28.88 23.11
N TRP A 677 -14.06 -27.79 23.19
CA TRP A 677 -14.30 -26.86 22.09
C TRP A 677 -13.09 -25.98 21.77
N ASP A 678 -12.14 -25.82 22.70
CA ASP A 678 -10.93 -25.00 22.56
C ASP A 678 -9.84 -25.78 21.81
N TRP A 679 -10.20 -26.22 20.61
CA TRP A 679 -9.38 -27.07 19.76
C TRP A 679 -8.09 -26.37 19.30
N PHE A 680 -8.09 -25.03 19.28
CA PHE A 680 -6.95 -24.23 18.86
C PHE A 680 -5.78 -24.33 19.85
N HIS A 681 -6.08 -24.34 21.15
CA HIS A 681 -5.09 -24.47 22.23
C HIS A 681 -4.87 -25.91 22.68
N ALA A 682 -5.50 -26.90 22.03
CA ALA A 682 -5.41 -28.30 22.41
C ALA A 682 -3.96 -28.81 22.46
N ASN A 683 -3.63 -29.55 23.53
CA ASN A 683 -2.32 -30.18 23.69
C ASN A 683 -2.08 -31.23 22.60
N LEU A 684 -0.83 -31.33 22.12
CA LEU A 684 -0.41 -32.32 21.15
C LEU A 684 -0.52 -33.75 21.74
N LYS A 685 -1.24 -34.65 21.08
CA LYS A 685 -1.36 -36.06 21.50
C LYS A 685 -0.92 -37.04 20.41
N THR A 686 -1.10 -36.70 19.14
CA THR A 686 -0.93 -37.64 18.03
C THR A 686 -0.35 -36.96 16.79
N VAL A 687 0.44 -37.72 16.03
CA VAL A 687 0.98 -37.38 14.71
C VAL A 687 0.39 -38.35 13.69
N TYR A 688 -0.24 -37.82 12.64
CA TYR A 688 -0.88 -38.56 11.55
C TYR A 688 -0.08 -38.37 10.27
N GLU A 689 0.72 -39.37 9.88
CA GLU A 689 1.45 -39.34 8.60
C GLU A 689 0.48 -39.60 7.45
N GLU A 690 0.20 -38.56 6.64
CA GLU A 690 -0.76 -38.63 5.54
C GLU A 690 -0.09 -39.07 4.23
N GLY A 691 1.21 -38.81 4.07
CA GLY A 691 1.94 -39.34 2.92
C GLY A 691 3.35 -38.80 2.74
N LYS A 692 4.01 -39.34 1.71
CA LYS A 692 5.31 -38.89 1.21
C LYS A 692 5.36 -38.94 -0.32
N TYR A 693 6.27 -38.18 -0.90
CA TYR A 693 6.58 -38.21 -2.32
C TYR A 693 8.08 -38.39 -2.52
N GLU A 694 8.50 -39.49 -3.13
CA GLU A 694 9.90 -39.77 -3.42
C GLU A 694 10.30 -39.12 -4.76
N GLY A 695 11.30 -38.23 -4.74
CA GLY A 695 11.97 -37.71 -5.92
C GLY A 695 13.21 -38.55 -6.30
N VAL A 696 14.02 -38.04 -7.22
CA VAL A 696 15.30 -38.67 -7.62
C VAL A 696 16.40 -38.36 -6.59
N THR A 697 16.49 -37.11 -6.15
CA THR A 697 17.48 -36.64 -5.16
C THR A 697 16.81 -36.04 -3.93
N SER A 698 15.50 -36.26 -3.77
CA SER A 698 14.69 -35.70 -2.70
C SER A 698 13.57 -36.63 -2.21
N CYS A 699 12.96 -36.29 -1.09
CA CYS A 699 11.67 -36.84 -0.67
C CYS A 699 10.89 -35.80 0.15
N ALA A 700 9.62 -35.56 -0.19
CA ALA A 700 8.72 -34.72 0.56
C ALA A 700 7.90 -35.55 1.56
N PHE A 701 7.72 -35.05 2.78
CA PHE A 701 6.92 -35.69 3.83
C PHE A 701 5.80 -34.76 4.26
N TYR A 702 4.57 -35.28 4.37
CA TYR A 702 3.44 -34.54 4.90
C TYR A 702 2.76 -35.29 6.04
N TRP A 703 2.47 -34.57 7.12
CA TRP A 703 1.69 -35.10 8.24
C TRP A 703 0.86 -34.01 8.91
N GLN A 704 -0.15 -34.45 9.66
CA GLN A 704 -0.98 -33.60 10.49
C GLN A 704 -0.86 -33.93 11.97
N THR A 705 -1.25 -32.98 12.82
CA THR A 705 -1.31 -33.14 14.27
C THR A 705 -2.69 -32.74 14.81
N ASP A 706 -3.04 -33.28 15.98
CA ASP A 706 -4.28 -32.95 16.69
C ASP A 706 -4.19 -31.68 17.56
N GLY A 707 -2.98 -31.25 17.91
CA GLY A 707 -2.67 -29.96 18.52
C GLY A 707 -1.65 -29.17 17.69
N ARG A 708 -1.62 -27.85 17.84
CA ARG A 708 -0.64 -27.00 17.13
C ARG A 708 0.78 -27.38 17.54
N ALA A 709 1.65 -27.59 16.56
CA ALA A 709 3.02 -28.01 16.78
C ALA A 709 3.99 -27.32 15.82
N TRP A 710 5.27 -27.33 16.18
CA TRP A 710 6.36 -27.22 15.22
C TRP A 710 6.78 -28.62 14.80
N GLY A 711 7.17 -28.78 13.53
CA GLY A 711 7.55 -30.06 12.97
C GLY A 711 8.96 -30.03 12.38
N TYR A 712 9.60 -31.19 12.30
CA TYR A 712 10.78 -31.41 11.44
C TYR A 712 10.93 -32.91 11.14
N VAL A 713 11.76 -33.24 10.15
CA VAL A 713 12.09 -34.62 9.76
C VAL A 713 13.53 -34.90 10.09
N GLU A 714 13.81 -36.03 10.73
CA GLU A 714 15.16 -36.57 10.82
C GLU A 714 15.31 -37.70 9.78
N TYR A 715 16.38 -37.69 9.00
CA TYR A 715 16.56 -38.65 7.91
C TYR A 715 18.04 -38.98 7.64
N GLY A 716 18.32 -40.15 7.05
CA GLY A 716 19.67 -40.64 6.79
C GLY A 716 19.78 -41.99 6.09
N PRO A 717 20.99 -42.44 5.71
CA PRO A 717 21.19 -43.76 5.10
C PRO A 717 20.99 -44.92 6.09
N ASP A 718 20.99 -44.65 7.39
CA ASP A 718 20.79 -45.62 8.47
C ASP A 718 19.97 -45.00 9.63
N LYS A 719 19.67 -45.80 10.65
CA LYS A 719 18.86 -45.40 11.83
C LYS A 719 19.46 -44.28 12.70
N LYS A 720 20.70 -43.85 12.43
CA LYS A 720 21.28 -42.67 13.08
C LYS A 720 20.79 -41.37 12.44
N TYR A 721 20.16 -41.44 11.27
CA TYR A 721 19.68 -40.32 10.47
C TYR A 721 20.81 -39.36 10.05
N GLY A 722 21.29 -38.53 10.96
CA GLY A 722 22.40 -37.61 10.72
C GLY A 722 22.04 -36.34 9.95
N LYS A 723 20.82 -36.23 9.40
CA LYS A 723 20.28 -35.00 8.81
C LYS A 723 18.94 -34.62 9.43
N LYS A 724 18.62 -33.31 9.47
CA LYS A 724 17.36 -32.77 10.01
C LYS A 724 16.82 -31.64 9.14
N THR A 725 15.51 -31.51 8.98
CA THR A 725 14.90 -30.31 8.35
C THR A 725 14.69 -29.19 9.37
N LEU A 726 14.46 -27.96 8.88
CA LEU A 726 14.15 -26.81 9.75
C LEU A 726 12.65 -26.67 9.99
N PRO A 727 12.22 -26.27 11.21
CA PRO A 727 10.82 -25.98 11.49
C PRO A 727 10.42 -24.63 10.89
N ILE A 728 9.15 -24.52 10.48
CA ILE A 728 8.54 -23.23 10.13
C ILE A 728 8.38 -22.33 11.37
N VAL A 729 8.28 -21.00 11.19
CA VAL A 729 8.27 -20.03 12.31
C VAL A 729 7.06 -20.19 13.23
N LYS A 730 5.87 -20.39 12.65
CA LYS A 730 4.61 -20.47 13.40
C LYS A 730 4.20 -21.93 13.64
N PRO A 731 3.68 -22.27 14.83
CA PRO A 731 3.15 -23.60 15.05
C PRO A 731 1.85 -23.78 14.26
N ASN A 732 1.70 -24.95 13.64
CA ASN A 732 0.60 -25.26 12.73
C ASN A 732 0.08 -26.70 12.98
N PHE A 733 -0.98 -27.09 12.28
CA PHE A 733 -1.58 -28.43 12.35
C PHE A 733 -1.17 -29.34 11.20
N GLY A 734 -0.64 -28.79 10.11
CA GLY A 734 -0.09 -29.54 8.99
C GLY A 734 1.38 -29.18 8.77
N HIS A 735 2.12 -30.13 8.22
CA HIS A 735 3.57 -30.06 8.12
C HIS A 735 4.04 -30.64 6.79
N LEU A 736 4.78 -29.87 5.99
CA LEU A 736 5.46 -30.34 4.78
C LEU A 736 6.95 -30.02 4.88
N TYR A 737 7.80 -31.02 4.68
CA TYR A 737 9.25 -30.83 4.62
C TYR A 737 9.89 -31.70 3.55
N HIS A 738 10.96 -31.21 2.93
CA HIS A 738 11.71 -31.91 1.90
C HIS A 738 13.06 -32.37 2.45
N ALA A 739 13.32 -33.68 2.44
CA ALA A 739 14.67 -34.22 2.51
C ALA A 739 15.35 -34.04 1.15
N ARG A 740 16.56 -33.49 1.11
CA ARG A 740 17.24 -33.07 -0.13
C ARG A 740 18.68 -33.55 -0.19
N GLY A 741 19.26 -33.49 -1.39
CA GLY A 741 20.66 -33.86 -1.62
C GLY A 741 20.89 -35.36 -1.37
N LEU A 742 19.93 -36.18 -1.80
CA LEU A 742 19.96 -37.63 -1.71
C LEU A 742 20.53 -38.23 -3.00
N SER A 743 20.98 -39.47 -2.93
CA SER A 743 21.37 -40.27 -4.09
C SER A 743 20.14 -40.99 -4.66
N GLY A 744 20.00 -41.04 -5.98
CA GLY A 744 18.90 -41.74 -6.66
C GLY A 744 19.01 -43.26 -6.55
N GLY A 745 17.85 -43.93 -6.45
CA GLY A 745 17.75 -45.38 -6.30
C GLY A 745 18.23 -45.94 -4.95
N GLN A 746 18.39 -45.09 -3.93
CA GLN A 746 18.94 -45.46 -2.62
C GLN A 746 17.86 -45.43 -1.54
N THR A 747 17.90 -46.40 -0.62
CA THR A 747 17.03 -46.44 0.57
C THR A 747 17.60 -45.58 1.70
N TYR A 748 16.71 -44.85 2.37
CA TYR A 748 16.98 -43.99 3.51
C TYR A 748 15.99 -44.29 4.65
N HIS A 749 16.43 -44.05 5.89
CA HIS A 749 15.64 -44.07 7.11
C HIS A 749 15.15 -42.65 7.45
N TYR A 750 13.96 -42.53 8.04
CA TYR A 750 13.40 -41.27 8.53
C TYR A 750 12.50 -41.46 9.76
N ARG A 751 12.30 -40.37 10.50
CA ARG A 751 11.20 -40.20 11.46
C ARG A 751 10.67 -38.77 11.45
N LEU A 752 9.38 -38.63 11.72
CA LEU A 752 8.71 -37.33 11.84
C LEU A 752 8.70 -36.91 13.31
N VAL A 753 8.96 -35.64 13.57
CA VAL A 753 9.03 -35.08 14.91
C VAL A 753 8.13 -33.85 15.01
N SER A 754 7.28 -33.81 16.04
CA SER A 754 6.40 -32.68 16.35
C SER A 754 6.54 -32.26 17.81
N THR A 755 6.69 -30.97 18.05
CA THR A 755 6.75 -30.36 19.39
C THR A 755 5.58 -29.39 19.54
N GLY A 756 4.67 -29.67 20.48
CA GLY A 756 3.49 -28.86 20.75
C GLY A 756 3.80 -27.48 21.35
N THR A 757 2.81 -26.60 21.35
CA THR A 757 2.87 -25.29 22.04
C THR A 757 3.18 -25.42 23.54
N ASP A 758 2.65 -26.47 24.17
CA ASP A 758 2.94 -26.89 25.55
C ASP A 758 4.38 -27.41 25.76
N GLY A 759 5.13 -27.64 24.68
CA GLY A 759 6.49 -28.17 24.70
C GLY A 759 6.56 -29.70 24.70
N LYS A 760 5.42 -30.39 24.65
CA LYS A 760 5.39 -31.84 24.55
C LYS A 760 5.88 -32.27 23.19
N LYS A 761 6.79 -33.25 23.16
CA LYS A 761 7.39 -33.79 21.94
C LYS A 761 6.83 -35.17 21.63
N ILE A 762 6.49 -35.40 20.35
CA ILE A 762 6.05 -36.69 19.80
C ILE A 762 6.89 -37.02 18.57
N MET A 763 7.29 -38.28 18.45
CA MET A 763 8.09 -38.79 17.32
C MET A 763 7.44 -40.07 16.79
N THR A 764 7.52 -40.27 15.47
CA THR A 764 7.13 -41.56 14.87
C THR A 764 8.21 -42.62 15.12
N GLU A 765 7.86 -43.88 14.91
CA GLU A 765 8.83 -44.96 14.76
C GLU A 765 9.75 -44.73 13.55
N ASP A 766 10.86 -45.47 13.52
CA ASP A 766 11.77 -45.51 12.37
C ASP A 766 11.09 -46.10 11.13
N LYS A 767 11.12 -45.37 10.03
CA LYS A 767 10.54 -45.77 8.74
C LYS A 767 11.57 -45.61 7.63
N THR A 768 11.29 -46.17 6.45
CA THR A 768 12.18 -46.07 5.29
C THR A 768 11.47 -45.58 4.03
N PHE A 769 12.22 -44.94 3.13
CA PHE A 769 11.79 -44.63 1.76
C PHE A 769 12.94 -44.90 0.79
N THR A 770 12.64 -45.06 -0.51
CA THR A 770 13.64 -45.27 -1.55
C THR A 770 13.46 -44.23 -2.64
N THR A 771 14.51 -43.48 -2.96
CA THR A 771 14.49 -42.47 -4.02
C THR A 771 14.30 -43.11 -5.40
N LYS A 772 13.65 -42.38 -6.31
CA LYS A 772 13.47 -42.79 -7.70
C LYS A 772 14.80 -42.72 -8.46
N THR A 773 14.82 -43.34 -9.64
CA THR A 773 15.85 -43.11 -10.66
C THR A 773 15.37 -42.06 -11.66
N ASP A 774 16.29 -41.34 -12.32
CA ASP A 774 15.96 -40.34 -13.36
C ASP A 774 15.46 -40.94 -14.70
N LYS A 775 15.35 -42.27 -14.79
CA LYS A 775 14.90 -42.98 -15.99
C LYS A 775 13.52 -42.50 -16.45
N GLY A 776 13.44 -42.02 -17.70
CA GLY A 776 12.19 -41.57 -18.34
C GLY A 776 11.87 -40.09 -18.15
N TYR A 777 12.73 -39.32 -17.46
CA TYR A 777 12.62 -37.87 -17.36
C TYR A 777 13.50 -37.14 -18.37
N LYS A 778 12.99 -36.04 -18.92
CA LYS A 778 13.76 -35.01 -19.62
C LYS A 778 14.34 -34.05 -18.57
N LYS A 779 15.66 -33.93 -18.48
CA LYS A 779 16.33 -33.07 -17.50
C LYS A 779 16.20 -31.60 -17.88
N VAL A 780 15.83 -30.75 -16.93
CA VAL A 780 15.72 -29.31 -17.11
C VAL A 780 16.41 -28.54 -15.98
N PRO A 781 16.99 -27.36 -16.26
CA PRO A 781 17.33 -26.89 -17.61
C PRO A 781 18.42 -27.78 -18.24
N GLU A 782 18.55 -27.77 -19.56
CA GLU A 782 19.63 -28.50 -20.24
C GLU A 782 21.01 -27.93 -19.84
N ASP A 783 22.03 -28.79 -19.82
CA ASP A 783 23.39 -28.42 -19.43
C ASP A 783 23.90 -27.21 -20.25
N GLY A 784 24.40 -26.18 -19.55
CA GLY A 784 24.90 -24.95 -20.15
C GLY A 784 23.85 -23.91 -20.57
N LYS A 785 22.54 -24.13 -20.35
CA LYS A 785 21.48 -23.15 -20.66
C LYS A 785 21.03 -22.31 -19.44
N ALA A 786 20.35 -21.20 -19.77
CA ALA A 786 19.90 -20.14 -18.86
C ALA A 786 19.06 -20.64 -17.66
N GLU A 787 19.00 -19.84 -16.60
CA GLU A 787 18.37 -20.15 -15.30
C GLU A 787 16.82 -20.03 -15.30
N MET A 788 16.20 -20.09 -16.48
CA MET A 788 14.74 -20.13 -16.72
C MET A 788 14.38 -21.32 -17.61
N ILE A 789 13.19 -21.88 -17.44
CA ILE A 789 12.74 -23.07 -18.17
C ILE A 789 11.50 -22.77 -18.99
N THR A 790 11.49 -23.22 -20.25
CA THR A 790 10.29 -23.26 -21.09
C THR A 790 10.03 -24.69 -21.55
N ILE A 791 8.84 -25.22 -21.26
CA ILE A 791 8.39 -26.56 -21.65
C ILE A 791 7.36 -26.42 -22.77
N ASN A 792 7.74 -26.78 -24.00
CA ASN A 792 6.90 -26.61 -25.20
C ASN A 792 6.38 -27.95 -25.77
N ALA A 793 6.57 -29.07 -25.08
CA ALA A 793 6.14 -30.39 -25.55
C ALA A 793 5.64 -31.27 -24.39
N PRO A 794 4.73 -32.24 -24.65
CA PRO A 794 4.33 -33.23 -23.66
C PRO A 794 5.50 -34.06 -23.13
N GLY A 795 5.32 -34.60 -21.93
CA GLY A 795 6.24 -35.58 -21.35
C GLY A 795 6.58 -35.32 -19.88
N ARG A 796 7.53 -36.10 -19.37
CA ARG A 796 8.01 -36.04 -17.99
C ARG A 796 9.31 -35.26 -17.91
N TYR A 797 9.38 -34.29 -17.01
CA TYR A 797 10.48 -33.35 -16.84
C TYR A 797 10.97 -33.39 -15.38
N LEU A 798 12.28 -33.31 -15.20
CA LEU A 798 12.95 -33.33 -13.89
C LEU A 798 13.82 -32.08 -13.75
N LEU A 799 13.55 -31.27 -12.74
CA LEU A 799 14.45 -30.18 -12.38
C LEU A 799 15.71 -30.76 -11.75
N THR A 800 16.89 -30.34 -12.21
CA THR A 800 18.18 -30.91 -11.79
C THR A 800 19.06 -29.96 -10.98
N LYS A 801 18.64 -28.71 -10.85
CA LYS A 801 19.29 -27.67 -10.05
C LYS A 801 18.29 -26.59 -9.65
N ASP A 802 18.63 -25.85 -8.61
CA ASP A 802 17.87 -24.67 -8.21
C ASP A 802 17.84 -23.63 -9.35
N LEU A 803 16.67 -23.00 -9.57
CA LEU A 803 16.48 -21.93 -10.54
C LEU A 803 16.59 -20.56 -9.88
N LYS A 804 17.06 -19.59 -10.66
CA LYS A 804 17.09 -18.19 -10.31
C LYS A 804 16.65 -17.40 -11.53
N ALA A 805 15.47 -16.80 -11.52
CA ALA A 805 15.13 -15.82 -12.55
C ALA A 805 15.99 -14.57 -12.30
N VAL A 806 17.11 -14.44 -13.03
CA VAL A 806 18.08 -13.32 -12.87
C VAL A 806 17.61 -12.05 -13.58
N ILE A 807 16.63 -12.15 -14.47
CA ILE A 807 16.15 -11.01 -15.26
C ILE A 807 14.90 -10.43 -14.58
N PRO A 808 14.84 -9.10 -14.37
CA PRO A 808 13.68 -8.34 -13.87
C PRO A 808 12.33 -8.54 -14.58
N GLU A 809 12.24 -9.35 -15.64
CA GLU A 809 11.13 -9.35 -16.60
C GLU A 809 10.67 -10.75 -17.07
N SER A 810 10.56 -11.77 -16.21
CA SER A 810 10.15 -13.09 -16.72
C SER A 810 9.74 -14.13 -15.67
N ASN A 811 8.88 -15.04 -16.13
CA ASN A 811 8.47 -16.25 -15.42
C ASN A 811 9.67 -17.21 -15.25
N ALA A 812 9.87 -17.81 -14.06
CA ALA A 812 10.98 -18.73 -13.86
C ALA A 812 10.77 -20.06 -14.61
N ILE A 813 9.53 -20.53 -14.67
CA ILE A 813 9.10 -21.70 -15.45
C ILE A 813 7.89 -21.31 -16.29
N SER A 814 7.92 -21.60 -17.59
CA SER A 814 6.79 -21.48 -18.51
C SER A 814 6.43 -22.83 -19.11
N ILE A 815 5.19 -23.28 -18.91
CA ILE A 815 4.65 -24.52 -19.46
C ILE A 815 3.67 -24.16 -20.57
N ASN A 816 4.11 -24.33 -21.82
CA ASN A 816 3.37 -24.00 -23.04
C ASN A 816 2.84 -25.25 -23.76
N SER A 817 2.57 -26.32 -23.01
CA SER A 817 2.14 -27.60 -23.56
C SER A 817 1.22 -28.34 -22.60
N SER A 818 0.29 -29.11 -23.17
CA SER A 818 -0.53 -30.06 -22.44
C SER A 818 0.23 -31.35 -22.13
N ASP A 819 -0.30 -32.16 -21.22
CA ASP A 819 0.23 -33.48 -20.84
C ASP A 819 1.70 -33.43 -20.37
N VAL A 820 1.97 -32.47 -19.49
CA VAL A 820 3.28 -32.22 -18.89
C VAL A 820 3.31 -32.71 -17.44
N TYR A 821 4.32 -33.49 -17.09
CA TYR A 821 4.61 -33.86 -15.70
C TYR A 821 5.96 -33.28 -15.32
N LEU A 822 6.00 -32.33 -14.39
CA LEU A 822 7.21 -31.68 -13.90
C LEU A 822 7.44 -32.03 -12.43
N ASP A 823 8.51 -32.75 -12.16
CA ASP A 823 9.03 -32.99 -10.80
C ASP A 823 10.16 -31.99 -10.54
N LEU A 824 10.01 -31.17 -9.51
CA LEU A 824 11.03 -30.19 -9.12
C LEU A 824 12.14 -30.81 -8.25
N ASP A 825 12.03 -32.08 -7.86
CA ASP A 825 13.03 -32.84 -7.11
C ASP A 825 13.57 -32.14 -5.85
N GLY A 826 12.69 -31.44 -5.13
CA GLY A 826 13.01 -30.69 -3.92
C GLY A 826 13.82 -29.42 -4.18
N HIS A 827 14.06 -29.03 -5.44
CA HIS A 827 14.81 -27.83 -5.77
C HIS A 827 14.06 -26.53 -5.50
N ASN A 828 14.84 -25.47 -5.32
CA ASN A 828 14.33 -24.12 -5.11
C ASN A 828 14.17 -23.39 -6.45
N VAL A 829 13.06 -22.67 -6.62
CA VAL A 829 12.77 -21.78 -7.75
C VAL A 829 12.59 -20.38 -7.19
N LEU A 830 13.54 -19.48 -7.46
CA LEU A 830 13.43 -18.07 -7.08
C LEU A 830 12.94 -17.24 -8.27
N TYR A 831 11.87 -16.46 -8.07
CA TYR A 831 11.30 -15.54 -9.07
C TYR A 831 11.10 -14.14 -8.45
N GLY A 832 10.82 -13.10 -9.25
CA GLY A 832 10.50 -11.76 -8.73
C GLY A 832 11.66 -10.97 -8.09
N ASN A 833 12.90 -11.25 -8.47
CA ASN A 833 14.07 -10.53 -7.94
C ASN A 833 14.29 -9.22 -8.73
N HIS A 834 13.96 -8.07 -8.12
CA HIS A 834 14.09 -6.72 -8.70
C HIS A 834 13.31 -6.45 -10.01
N PRO A 835 11.99 -6.72 -10.11
CA PRO A 835 11.22 -6.31 -11.28
C PRO A 835 11.20 -4.78 -11.42
N ALA A 836 11.26 -4.29 -12.66
CA ALA A 836 10.97 -2.88 -12.92
C ALA A 836 9.54 -2.54 -12.45
N PRO A 837 9.28 -1.30 -11.97
CA PRO A 837 7.94 -0.89 -11.56
C PRO A 837 6.89 -1.22 -12.64
N GLY A 838 5.77 -1.85 -12.24
CA GLY A 838 4.68 -2.20 -13.15
C GLY A 838 4.83 -3.50 -13.96
N LYS A 839 5.84 -4.35 -13.70
CA LYS A 839 6.03 -5.63 -14.40
C LYS A 839 5.51 -6.84 -13.60
N ILE A 840 4.97 -7.82 -14.33
CA ILE A 840 4.45 -9.10 -13.80
C ILE A 840 5.59 -10.11 -13.66
N SER A 841 5.62 -10.87 -12.57
CA SER A 841 6.60 -11.95 -12.35
C SER A 841 5.93 -13.22 -11.85
N ARG A 842 6.29 -14.41 -12.39
CA ARG A 842 5.67 -15.68 -11.98
C ARG A 842 6.70 -16.77 -11.68
N GLY A 843 6.43 -17.61 -10.68
CA GLY A 843 7.27 -18.77 -10.39
C GLY A 843 7.09 -19.85 -11.45
N CYS A 844 5.84 -20.26 -11.67
CA CYS A 844 5.43 -21.18 -12.72
C CYS A 844 4.19 -20.64 -13.44
N ASP A 845 4.32 -20.41 -14.73
CA ASP A 845 3.28 -19.92 -15.62
C ASP A 845 2.81 -21.05 -16.52
N VAL A 846 1.52 -21.38 -16.46
CA VAL A 846 0.90 -22.39 -17.33
C VAL A 846 0.12 -21.66 -18.42
N MET A 847 0.49 -21.92 -19.67
CA MET A 847 -0.09 -21.27 -20.84
C MET A 847 -1.60 -21.51 -20.92
N GLU A 848 -2.31 -20.51 -21.44
CA GLU A 848 -3.76 -20.53 -21.62
C GLU A 848 -4.24 -21.82 -22.30
N ASN A 849 -5.34 -22.39 -21.80
CA ASN A 849 -6.00 -23.59 -22.34
C ASN A 849 -5.19 -24.90 -22.26
N SER A 850 -4.09 -24.93 -21.49
CA SER A 850 -3.34 -26.18 -21.28
C SER A 850 -4.15 -27.20 -20.46
N THR A 851 -3.94 -28.48 -20.74
CA THR A 851 -4.58 -29.57 -19.98
C THR A 851 -3.60 -30.69 -19.62
N GLY A 852 -3.84 -31.41 -18.53
CA GLY A 852 -3.00 -32.56 -18.15
C GLY A 852 -1.64 -32.15 -17.54
N VAL A 853 -1.57 -31.03 -16.82
CA VAL A 853 -0.31 -30.49 -16.27
C VAL A 853 -0.16 -30.88 -14.79
N THR A 854 0.90 -31.60 -14.44
CA THR A 854 1.26 -31.92 -13.06
C THR A 854 2.57 -31.24 -12.69
N VAL A 855 2.61 -30.51 -11.58
CA VAL A 855 3.84 -29.93 -11.02
C VAL A 855 3.95 -30.34 -9.55
N VAL A 856 5.04 -30.99 -9.17
CA VAL A 856 5.20 -31.54 -7.82
C VAL A 856 6.60 -31.37 -7.22
N ASN A 857 6.67 -31.49 -5.90
CA ASN A 857 7.90 -31.77 -5.14
C ASN A 857 8.98 -30.69 -5.30
N GLY A 858 8.70 -29.47 -4.85
CA GLY A 858 9.71 -28.40 -4.86
C GLY A 858 9.32 -27.18 -4.07
N ARG A 859 10.13 -26.13 -4.19
CA ARG A 859 9.97 -24.91 -3.39
C ARG A 859 10.04 -23.68 -4.29
N ILE A 860 9.02 -22.83 -4.27
CA ILE A 860 8.94 -21.61 -5.08
C ILE A 860 8.91 -20.40 -4.17
N TYR A 861 9.84 -19.47 -4.38
CA TYR A 861 10.04 -18.29 -3.55
C TYR A 861 10.00 -17.02 -4.38
N GLU A 862 9.29 -16.04 -3.87
CA GLU A 862 9.41 -14.68 -4.35
C GLU A 862 10.64 -13.97 -3.76
N GLY A 863 11.37 -13.23 -4.61
CA GLY A 863 12.52 -12.43 -4.26
C GLY A 863 12.19 -11.24 -3.35
N PRO A 864 13.23 -10.53 -2.85
CA PRO A 864 13.09 -9.50 -1.80
C PRO A 864 12.56 -8.15 -2.30
N HIS A 865 11.83 -8.10 -3.42
CA HIS A 865 11.32 -6.85 -4.02
C HIS A 865 9.80 -6.92 -4.22
N ASP A 866 9.16 -5.76 -4.18
CA ASP A 866 7.73 -5.59 -4.44
C ASP A 866 7.45 -5.49 -5.94
N ALA A 867 7.10 -6.61 -6.56
CA ALA A 867 6.51 -6.62 -7.89
C ALA A 867 5.11 -5.99 -7.86
N ALA A 868 4.73 -5.30 -8.94
CA ALA A 868 3.38 -4.74 -9.07
C ALA A 868 2.29 -5.83 -9.13
N GLU A 869 2.60 -6.97 -9.75
CA GLU A 869 1.78 -8.18 -9.75
C GLU A 869 2.70 -9.41 -9.81
N SER A 870 2.49 -10.40 -8.94
CA SER A 870 3.38 -11.56 -8.88
C SER A 870 2.73 -12.81 -8.33
N HIS A 871 2.94 -13.98 -8.95
CA HIS A 871 2.29 -15.22 -8.51
C HIS A 871 3.26 -16.39 -8.49
N ALA A 872 3.23 -17.23 -7.44
CA ALA A 872 4.08 -18.43 -7.43
C ALA A 872 3.61 -19.42 -8.51
N PHE A 873 2.30 -19.59 -8.67
CA PHE A 873 1.67 -20.25 -9.81
C PHE A 873 0.61 -19.36 -10.45
N PHE A 874 0.62 -19.29 -11.78
CA PHE A 874 -0.42 -18.66 -12.57
C PHE A 874 -0.96 -19.64 -13.61
N LEU A 875 -2.28 -19.82 -13.61
CA LEU A 875 -3.01 -20.66 -14.54
C LEU A 875 -4.21 -19.88 -15.09
N TRP A 876 -4.40 -19.96 -16.40
CA TRP A 876 -5.49 -19.28 -17.10
C TRP A 876 -6.23 -20.28 -18.00
N ARG A 877 -7.56 -20.40 -17.84
CA ARG A 877 -8.43 -21.26 -18.67
C ARG A 877 -7.95 -22.71 -18.84
N SER A 878 -7.23 -23.24 -17.85
CA SER A 878 -6.59 -24.55 -17.91
C SER A 878 -7.39 -25.62 -17.17
N SER A 879 -7.23 -26.90 -17.52
CA SER A 879 -7.98 -27.98 -16.87
C SER A 879 -7.17 -29.25 -16.65
N LYS A 880 -7.59 -30.17 -15.77
CA LYS A 880 -6.86 -31.41 -15.49
C LYS A 880 -5.42 -31.15 -15.04
N PHE A 881 -5.25 -30.33 -14.01
CA PHE A 881 -3.94 -30.04 -13.44
C PHE A 881 -3.80 -30.51 -12.01
N ASN A 882 -2.58 -30.86 -11.61
CA ASN A 882 -2.25 -31.33 -10.28
C ASN A 882 -1.04 -30.54 -9.73
N ILE A 883 -1.20 -29.91 -8.57
CA ILE A 883 -0.14 -29.17 -7.88
C ILE A 883 0.00 -29.74 -6.48
N GLY A 884 1.14 -30.36 -6.17
CA GLY A 884 1.31 -30.96 -4.85
C GLY A 884 2.73 -31.14 -4.36
N TRP A 885 2.88 -31.31 -3.04
CA TRP A 885 4.18 -31.43 -2.39
C TRP A 885 5.06 -30.18 -2.57
N MET A 886 4.43 -29.01 -2.65
CA MET A 886 5.09 -27.72 -2.88
C MET A 886 5.20 -26.89 -1.60
N HIS A 887 6.35 -26.25 -1.41
CA HIS A 887 6.49 -25.10 -0.52
C HIS A 887 6.42 -23.82 -1.37
N MET A 888 5.53 -22.89 -1.04
CA MET A 888 5.39 -21.63 -1.77
C MET A 888 5.48 -20.44 -0.80
N GLU A 889 6.30 -19.45 -1.12
CA GLU A 889 6.38 -18.21 -0.35
C GLU A 889 6.23 -16.99 -1.27
N ILE A 890 5.33 -16.07 -0.90
CA ILE A 890 5.10 -14.81 -1.62
C ILE A 890 5.29 -13.62 -0.69
N ARG A 891 5.58 -12.46 -1.26
CA ARG A 891 5.97 -11.24 -0.54
C ARG A 891 5.40 -9.95 -1.14
N SER A 892 5.13 -9.94 -2.45
CA SER A 892 4.71 -8.72 -3.13
C SER A 892 3.34 -8.21 -2.66
N PHE A 893 2.99 -7.05 -3.19
CA PHE A 893 1.80 -6.29 -2.88
C PHE A 893 0.50 -6.83 -3.50
N TYR A 894 0.54 -7.22 -4.77
CA TYR A 894 -0.58 -7.86 -5.47
C TYR A 894 -0.15 -9.26 -5.90
N THR A 895 -0.41 -10.24 -5.05
CA THR A 895 0.17 -11.57 -5.20
C THR A 895 -0.76 -12.70 -4.78
N SER A 896 -0.51 -13.89 -5.33
CA SER A 896 -1.16 -15.15 -4.96
C SER A 896 -0.12 -16.25 -4.97
N ALA A 897 -0.18 -17.17 -4.01
CA ALA A 897 0.57 -18.42 -4.12
C ALA A 897 0.04 -19.23 -5.32
N LEU A 898 -1.28 -19.21 -5.51
CA LEU A 898 -1.94 -19.88 -6.62
C LEU A 898 -3.01 -18.97 -7.23
N SER A 899 -2.78 -18.53 -8.47
CA SER A 899 -3.73 -17.74 -9.26
C SER A 899 -4.34 -18.59 -10.36
N MET A 900 -5.61 -19.00 -10.19
CA MET A 900 -6.37 -19.83 -11.13
C MET A 900 -7.56 -19.04 -11.65
N VAL A 901 -7.35 -18.33 -12.76
CA VAL A 901 -8.33 -17.36 -13.25
C VAL A 901 -9.06 -17.88 -14.50
N TYR A 902 -10.34 -17.54 -14.60
CA TYR A 902 -11.22 -17.81 -15.74
C TYR A 902 -11.31 -19.30 -16.16
N ASN A 903 -12.36 -19.99 -15.70
CA ASN A 903 -12.73 -21.36 -16.08
C ASN A 903 -11.64 -22.43 -15.84
N CYS A 904 -10.76 -22.23 -14.86
CA CYS A 904 -9.89 -23.32 -14.43
C CYS A 904 -10.73 -24.41 -13.74
N SER A 905 -10.59 -25.68 -14.16
CA SER A 905 -11.48 -26.78 -13.74
C SER A 905 -10.77 -28.13 -13.67
N ASN A 906 -11.40 -29.13 -13.02
CA ASN A 906 -10.90 -30.50 -12.92
C ASN A 906 -9.46 -30.54 -12.39
N PHE A 907 -9.20 -29.99 -11.22
CA PHE A 907 -7.85 -29.91 -10.67
C PHE A 907 -7.73 -30.50 -9.28
N GLU A 908 -6.50 -30.80 -8.89
CA GLU A 908 -6.15 -31.23 -7.54
C GLU A 908 -4.99 -30.38 -7.03
N VAL A 909 -5.16 -29.76 -5.86
CA VAL A 909 -4.13 -28.99 -5.17
C VAL A 909 -3.96 -29.59 -3.80
N HIS A 910 -2.82 -30.25 -3.54
CA HIS A 910 -2.70 -31.09 -2.36
C HIS A 910 -1.32 -31.11 -1.70
N HIS A 911 -1.27 -31.32 -0.39
CA HIS A 911 -0.01 -31.52 0.34
C HIS A 911 0.99 -30.37 0.15
N ASN A 912 0.51 -29.13 0.13
CA ASN A 912 1.33 -27.93 -0.03
C ASN A 912 1.44 -27.13 1.28
N VAL A 913 2.55 -26.41 1.47
CA VAL A 913 2.68 -25.33 2.45
C VAL A 913 2.83 -24.02 1.68
N MET A 914 1.96 -23.06 1.95
CA MET A 914 1.92 -21.77 1.28
C MET A 914 2.00 -20.68 2.35
N VAL A 915 3.03 -19.84 2.29
CA VAL A 915 3.32 -18.80 3.29
C VAL A 915 3.19 -17.42 2.66
N ASP A 916 2.41 -16.57 3.30
CA ASP A 916 2.31 -15.14 2.97
C ASP A 916 3.30 -14.36 3.86
N ASN A 917 4.35 -13.82 3.25
CA ASN A 917 5.42 -13.06 3.89
C ASN A 917 5.41 -11.59 3.48
N GLY A 918 4.38 -11.12 2.80
CA GLY A 918 4.37 -9.74 2.36
C GLY A 918 3.77 -8.78 3.36
N HIS A 919 4.08 -7.53 3.11
CA HIS A 919 3.99 -6.42 4.05
C HIS A 919 3.16 -5.28 3.47
N GLU A 920 2.27 -5.48 2.51
CA GLU A 920 1.33 -4.45 2.02
C GLU A 920 0.08 -5.07 1.38
N TYR A 921 -1.00 -4.30 1.16
CA TYR A 921 -2.12 -4.76 0.33
C TYR A 921 -2.65 -3.66 -0.60
N ALA A 922 -3.00 -4.04 -1.83
CA ALA A 922 -3.38 -3.10 -2.88
C ALA A 922 -4.69 -2.41 -2.70
N ASN A 923 -5.66 -3.25 -2.43
CA ASN A 923 -7.02 -2.84 -2.31
C ASN A 923 -7.76 -3.97 -1.63
N ARG A 924 -8.41 -3.66 -0.52
CA ARG A 924 -9.30 -4.62 0.13
C ARG A 924 -10.46 -5.03 -0.79
N HIS A 925 -10.90 -4.18 -1.72
CA HIS A 925 -11.99 -4.47 -2.64
C HIS A 925 -11.58 -5.34 -3.84
N ASP A 926 -10.33 -5.27 -4.28
CA ASP A 926 -9.82 -6.21 -5.29
C ASP A 926 -9.61 -7.61 -4.69
N GLN A 927 -9.59 -7.68 -3.35
CA GLN A 927 -9.42 -8.85 -2.50
C GLN A 927 -8.14 -9.58 -2.89
N ILE A 928 -7.06 -9.39 -2.14
CA ILE A 928 -5.87 -10.23 -2.35
C ILE A 928 -6.25 -11.66 -1.96
N ARG A 929 -6.30 -12.52 -2.97
CA ARG A 929 -6.66 -13.94 -2.83
C ARG A 929 -5.38 -14.75 -2.88
N PHE A 930 -5.03 -15.34 -1.76
CA PHE A 930 -3.83 -16.14 -1.64
C PHE A 930 -3.92 -17.42 -2.50
N ILE A 931 -5.09 -18.06 -2.46
CA ILE A 931 -5.58 -18.99 -3.49
C ILE A 931 -6.74 -18.29 -4.22
N ASP A 932 -6.46 -17.82 -5.43
CA ASP A 932 -7.40 -17.10 -6.29
C ASP A 932 -8.12 -18.05 -7.24
N LEU A 933 -9.44 -18.15 -7.08
CA LEU A 933 -10.36 -18.93 -7.91
C LEU A 933 -11.36 -18.04 -8.62
N ARG A 934 -11.01 -16.79 -8.96
CA ARG A 934 -11.88 -15.88 -9.70
C ARG A 934 -12.38 -16.53 -11.00
N PHE A 935 -13.69 -16.75 -11.03
CA PHE A 935 -14.41 -17.39 -12.13
C PHE A 935 -13.91 -18.81 -12.47
N SER A 936 -13.41 -19.56 -11.49
CA SER A 936 -12.82 -20.91 -11.64
C SER A 936 -13.22 -21.82 -10.47
N GLY A 937 -13.08 -23.14 -10.62
CA GLY A 937 -13.25 -24.09 -9.51
C GLY A 937 -14.10 -25.32 -9.81
N ASP A 938 -14.71 -25.41 -11.00
CA ASP A 938 -15.57 -26.55 -11.36
C ASP A 938 -14.80 -27.87 -11.24
N TYR A 939 -15.34 -28.83 -10.49
CA TYR A 939 -14.74 -30.14 -10.23
C TYR A 939 -13.32 -30.08 -9.61
N GLY A 940 -12.99 -28.98 -8.93
CA GLY A 940 -11.70 -28.77 -8.27
C GLY A 940 -11.65 -29.39 -6.88
N LYS A 941 -10.48 -29.92 -6.50
CA LYS A 941 -10.19 -30.45 -5.18
C LYS A 941 -9.00 -29.72 -4.57
N ILE A 942 -9.17 -29.21 -3.34
CA ILE A 942 -8.10 -28.56 -2.58
C ILE A 942 -8.05 -29.22 -1.20
N HIS A 943 -7.00 -29.98 -0.91
CA HIS A 943 -6.94 -30.73 0.34
C HIS A 943 -5.55 -30.94 0.91
N HIS A 944 -5.45 -31.11 2.23
CA HIS A 944 -4.17 -31.35 2.90
C HIS A 944 -3.15 -30.24 2.62
N ASN A 945 -3.61 -28.99 2.45
CA ASN A 945 -2.74 -27.83 2.31
C ASN A 945 -2.65 -27.07 3.63
N VAL A 946 -1.57 -26.31 3.78
CA VAL A 946 -1.34 -25.40 4.89
C VAL A 946 -1.14 -24.00 4.33
N VAL A 947 -2.01 -23.08 4.70
CA VAL A 947 -1.82 -21.65 4.45
C VAL A 947 -1.41 -20.98 5.74
N VAL A 948 -0.30 -20.23 5.70
CA VAL A 948 0.27 -19.54 6.85
C VAL A 948 0.19 -18.03 6.63
N GLY A 949 -0.68 -17.36 7.37
CA GLY A 949 -0.68 -15.90 7.50
C GLY A 949 -1.23 -15.12 6.31
N ALA A 950 -2.19 -15.64 5.55
CA ALA A 950 -2.79 -14.91 4.44
C ALA A 950 -3.33 -13.54 4.90
N ARG A 951 -2.99 -12.45 4.19
CA ARG A 951 -3.22 -11.09 4.68
C ARG A 951 -4.61 -10.47 4.44
N ASN A 952 -5.43 -11.08 3.58
CA ASN A 952 -6.80 -10.62 3.28
C ASN A 952 -7.79 -11.78 3.04
N GLN A 953 -7.52 -12.62 2.03
CA GLN A 953 -8.30 -13.85 1.81
C GLN A 953 -7.37 -15.04 1.57
N ALA A 954 -7.53 -16.11 2.37
CA ALA A 954 -6.72 -17.32 2.20
C ALA A 954 -7.17 -18.12 0.95
N ILE A 955 -8.48 -18.22 0.74
CA ILE A 955 -9.07 -18.83 -0.45
C ILE A 955 -10.38 -18.15 -0.81
N SER A 956 -10.54 -17.79 -2.08
CA SER A 956 -11.73 -17.05 -2.54
C SER A 956 -12.05 -17.27 -4.00
N GLY A 957 -13.34 -17.25 -4.32
CA GLY A 957 -13.89 -17.51 -5.65
C GLY A 957 -14.72 -18.79 -5.67
N GLY A 958 -14.46 -19.66 -6.63
CA GLY A 958 -15.09 -20.99 -6.68
C GLY A 958 -15.95 -21.23 -7.92
N GLY A 959 -16.12 -22.51 -8.22
CA GLY A 959 -16.87 -22.99 -9.37
C GLY A 959 -18.37 -22.87 -9.19
N LYS A 960 -19.10 -23.23 -10.24
CA LYS A 960 -20.54 -23.45 -10.19
C LYS A 960 -20.88 -24.89 -9.79
N LYS A 961 -19.92 -25.82 -9.84
CA LYS A 961 -20.18 -27.27 -9.69
C LYS A 961 -19.08 -28.02 -8.95
N ASP A 962 -19.49 -28.90 -8.03
CA ASP A 962 -18.72 -30.01 -7.48
C ASP A 962 -17.30 -29.66 -7.01
N MET A 963 -17.13 -28.49 -6.38
CA MET A 963 -15.86 -28.10 -5.78
C MET A 963 -15.74 -28.65 -4.36
N GLU A 964 -14.61 -29.28 -4.03
CA GLU A 964 -14.33 -29.86 -2.71
C GLU A 964 -13.08 -29.22 -2.07
N VAL A 965 -13.23 -28.74 -0.83
CA VAL A 965 -12.14 -28.17 -0.04
C VAL A 965 -12.10 -28.84 1.32
N TYR A 966 -11.10 -29.69 1.58
CA TYR A 966 -11.13 -30.53 2.78
C TYR A 966 -9.77 -30.84 3.41
N ASP A 967 -9.78 -31.12 4.72
CA ASP A 967 -8.58 -31.50 5.48
C ASP A 967 -7.41 -30.50 5.33
N ASN A 968 -7.70 -29.21 5.06
CA ASN A 968 -6.69 -28.14 5.01
C ASN A 968 -6.55 -27.43 6.37
N CYS A 969 -5.42 -26.77 6.57
CA CYS A 969 -5.23 -25.79 7.62
C CYS A 969 -5.06 -24.39 7.00
N PHE A 970 -6.02 -23.49 7.23
CA PHE A 970 -5.97 -22.11 6.75
C PHE A 970 -5.75 -21.15 7.91
N GLU A 971 -4.68 -20.34 7.86
CA GLU A 971 -4.44 -19.24 8.77
C GLU A 971 -4.54 -17.90 8.02
N LEU A 972 -5.46 -17.05 8.46
CA LEU A 972 -5.61 -15.67 8.05
C LEU A 972 -5.13 -14.75 9.18
N VAL A 973 -4.30 -13.77 8.83
CA VAL A 973 -4.04 -12.58 9.65
C VAL A 973 -4.54 -11.41 8.82
N GLY A 974 -5.71 -10.86 9.13
CA GLY A 974 -6.34 -9.80 8.34
C GLY A 974 -5.66 -8.45 8.57
N HIS A 975 -5.17 -7.83 7.50
CA HIS A 975 -4.59 -6.48 7.51
C HIS A 975 -5.60 -5.41 7.08
N SER A 976 -6.88 -5.79 6.87
CA SER A 976 -7.92 -4.87 6.42
C SER A 976 -9.31 -5.31 6.84
N THR A 977 -10.29 -4.41 6.80
CA THR A 977 -11.69 -4.75 7.01
C THR A 977 -12.22 -5.82 6.05
N ASN A 978 -13.09 -6.70 6.58
CA ASN A 978 -13.74 -7.76 5.81
C ASN A 978 -12.73 -8.76 5.22
N SER A 979 -11.63 -9.03 5.95
CA SER A 979 -10.69 -10.09 5.58
C SER A 979 -11.32 -11.45 5.88
N ALA A 980 -11.45 -12.32 4.88
CA ALA A 980 -12.15 -13.59 4.99
C ALA A 980 -11.24 -14.76 4.64
N CYS A 981 -11.01 -15.68 5.59
CA CYS A 981 -10.12 -16.80 5.39
C CYS A 981 -10.65 -17.72 4.27
N VAL A 982 -11.89 -18.18 4.38
CA VAL A 982 -12.56 -19.00 3.35
C VAL A 982 -13.79 -18.28 2.79
N ALA A 983 -13.79 -17.96 1.51
CA ALA A 983 -14.89 -17.27 0.81
C ALA A 983 -15.23 -17.93 -0.53
N LEU A 984 -15.94 -19.06 -0.49
CA LEU A 984 -16.26 -19.88 -1.67
C LEU A 984 -17.76 -19.96 -1.95
N GLY A 985 -18.13 -20.07 -3.23
CA GLY A 985 -19.50 -20.38 -3.70
C GLY A 985 -19.62 -21.82 -4.24
N ASN A 986 -20.80 -22.43 -4.09
CA ASN A 986 -21.14 -23.79 -4.57
C ASN A 986 -20.07 -24.88 -4.29
N ALA A 987 -19.53 -24.91 -3.08
CA ALA A 987 -18.48 -25.85 -2.69
C ALA A 987 -18.88 -26.69 -1.46
N VAL A 988 -18.26 -27.88 -1.34
CA VAL A 988 -18.25 -28.69 -0.13
C VAL A 988 -16.96 -28.39 0.64
N ILE A 989 -17.08 -27.66 1.73
CA ILE A 989 -15.98 -27.30 2.63
C ILE A 989 -16.05 -28.22 3.85
N SER A 990 -15.13 -29.16 4.00
CA SER A 990 -15.22 -30.16 5.08
C SER A 990 -13.93 -30.46 5.83
N ARG A 991 -14.02 -30.70 7.15
CA ARG A 991 -12.88 -31.10 8.01
C ARG A 991 -11.66 -30.17 7.96
N ASN A 992 -11.84 -28.91 7.60
CA ASN A 992 -10.77 -27.92 7.60
C ASN A 992 -10.56 -27.33 9.00
N LYS A 993 -9.32 -26.96 9.32
CA LYS A 993 -8.95 -26.14 10.48
C LYS A 993 -8.71 -24.71 10.00
N ILE A 994 -9.52 -23.76 10.46
CA ILE A 994 -9.55 -22.39 9.95
C ILE A 994 -9.31 -21.45 11.12
N ILE A 995 -8.27 -20.63 11.00
CA ILE A 995 -7.82 -19.67 12.01
C ILE A 995 -7.88 -18.29 11.38
N ALA A 996 -8.58 -17.35 12.01
CA ALA A 996 -8.69 -15.98 11.50
C ALA A 996 -8.43 -14.95 12.61
N ARG A 997 -7.40 -14.13 12.44
CA ARG A 997 -7.01 -13.07 13.38
C ARG A 997 -6.76 -11.74 12.67
N GLY A 998 -6.58 -10.64 13.38
CA GLY A 998 -6.27 -9.32 12.79
C GLY A 998 -7.44 -8.33 12.79
N GLU A 999 -7.50 -7.46 11.77
CA GLU A 999 -8.53 -6.42 11.58
C GLU A 999 -9.81 -7.01 10.98
N HIS A 1000 -10.90 -6.97 11.76
CA HIS A 1000 -12.22 -7.50 11.38
C HIS A 1000 -12.17 -8.87 10.65
N PRO A 1001 -11.55 -9.90 11.25
CA PRO A 1001 -11.25 -11.15 10.58
C PRO A 1001 -12.48 -12.07 10.56
N HIS A 1002 -12.75 -12.69 9.42
CA HIS A 1002 -13.83 -13.65 9.21
C HIS A 1002 -13.24 -15.03 8.90
N ALA A 1003 -13.50 -16.05 9.71
CA ALA A 1003 -12.97 -17.40 9.41
C ALA A 1003 -13.66 -18.02 8.19
N ALA A 1004 -14.99 -17.93 8.06
CA ALA A 1004 -15.67 -18.34 6.83
C ALA A 1004 -16.81 -17.39 6.41
N TRP A 1005 -16.95 -17.24 5.09
CA TRP A 1005 -18.08 -16.58 4.44
C TRP A 1005 -19.00 -17.59 3.76
N GLY A 1006 -20.15 -17.80 4.39
CA GLY A 1006 -21.28 -18.54 3.85
C GLY A 1006 -21.80 -17.92 2.56
N ALA A 1007 -22.01 -18.78 1.57
CA ALA A 1007 -22.52 -18.43 0.25
C ALA A 1007 -23.57 -19.46 -0.20
N ALA A 1008 -24.36 -19.10 -1.21
CA ALA A 1008 -25.39 -19.97 -1.77
C ALA A 1008 -24.79 -21.31 -2.28
N GLY A 1009 -25.54 -22.39 -2.05
CA GLY A 1009 -25.18 -23.75 -2.48
C GLY A 1009 -24.01 -24.40 -1.74
N CYS A 1010 -23.37 -23.71 -0.77
CA CYS A 1010 -22.23 -24.26 -0.04
C CYS A 1010 -22.65 -25.20 1.10
N GLN A 1011 -21.84 -26.24 1.29
CA GLN A 1011 -21.96 -27.17 2.41
C GLN A 1011 -20.71 -27.08 3.30
N TYR A 1012 -20.90 -26.73 4.57
CA TYR A 1012 -19.86 -26.64 5.59
C TYR A 1012 -20.00 -27.81 6.56
N ILE A 1013 -19.08 -28.78 6.53
CA ILE A 1013 -19.22 -30.05 7.23
C ILE A 1013 -18.00 -30.31 8.13
N ASP A 1014 -18.20 -30.49 9.44
CA ASP A 1014 -17.15 -30.90 10.39
C ASP A 1014 -15.89 -30.02 10.40
N ASN A 1015 -16.01 -28.74 10.05
CA ASN A 1015 -14.88 -27.80 10.11
C ASN A 1015 -14.68 -27.28 11.54
N LYS A 1016 -13.43 -26.89 11.83
CA LYS A 1016 -13.02 -26.23 13.07
C LYS A 1016 -12.62 -24.79 12.73
N LEU A 1017 -13.37 -23.81 13.23
CA LEU A 1017 -13.18 -22.38 12.98
C LEU A 1017 -12.85 -21.67 14.30
N ASP A 1018 -11.77 -20.89 14.31
CA ASP A 1018 -11.34 -20.07 15.44
C ASP A 1018 -11.09 -18.65 14.92
N ALA A 1019 -11.85 -17.69 15.43
CA ALA A 1019 -11.73 -16.29 15.06
C ALA A 1019 -11.51 -15.41 16.29
N MET A 1020 -10.54 -14.52 16.19
CA MET A 1020 -10.18 -13.58 17.24
C MET A 1020 -9.90 -12.21 16.62
N THR A 1021 -10.47 -11.14 17.16
CA THR A 1021 -10.06 -9.78 16.78
C THR A 1021 -8.86 -9.34 17.64
N ASP A 1022 -7.94 -8.61 17.03
CA ASP A 1022 -6.87 -7.93 17.77
C ASP A 1022 -7.35 -6.57 18.34
N ASN A 1023 -8.67 -6.32 18.35
CA ASN A 1023 -9.33 -5.11 18.83
C ASN A 1023 -8.81 -3.80 18.22
N CYS A 1024 -8.34 -3.84 16.99
CA CYS A 1024 -7.92 -2.63 16.26
C CYS A 1024 -9.12 -1.84 15.71
N ILE A 1025 -8.93 -0.53 15.52
CA ILE A 1025 -9.94 0.33 14.91
C ILE A 1025 -9.93 0.14 13.41
N SER A 1026 -11.11 -0.06 12.84
CA SER A 1026 -11.29 -0.05 11.41
C SER A 1026 -11.30 1.36 10.84
N TYR A 1027 -10.47 1.60 9.83
CA TYR A 1027 -10.48 2.88 9.10
C TYR A 1027 -11.73 3.12 8.28
N GLU A 1028 -12.31 2.07 7.68
CA GLU A 1028 -13.53 2.17 6.89
C GLU A 1028 -14.75 2.51 7.75
N TYR A 1029 -14.86 1.87 8.92
CA TYR A 1029 -16.05 1.99 9.75
C TYR A 1029 -15.86 2.94 10.95
N MET A 1030 -14.65 3.48 11.11
CA MET A 1030 -14.27 4.43 12.17
C MET A 1030 -14.64 3.93 13.59
N GLY A 1031 -14.38 2.65 13.88
CA GLY A 1031 -14.70 2.02 15.15
C GLY A 1031 -14.07 0.63 15.33
N ALA A 1032 -14.05 0.13 16.58
CA ALA A 1032 -13.57 -1.21 16.88
C ALA A 1032 -14.48 -2.27 16.25
N LEU A 1033 -13.91 -3.20 15.49
CA LEU A 1033 -14.64 -4.29 14.85
C LEU A 1033 -14.29 -5.64 15.49
N GLY A 1034 -15.30 -6.50 15.59
CA GLY A 1034 -15.16 -7.85 16.11
C GLY A 1034 -14.51 -8.84 15.17
N GLY A 1035 -14.11 -9.99 15.71
CA GLY A 1035 -13.83 -11.17 14.91
C GLY A 1035 -15.14 -11.89 14.60
N VAL A 1036 -15.23 -12.56 13.45
CA VAL A 1036 -16.40 -13.37 13.08
C VAL A 1036 -15.98 -14.79 12.74
N ALA A 1037 -16.43 -15.80 13.49
CA ALA A 1037 -16.10 -17.18 13.12
C ALA A 1037 -16.80 -17.57 11.81
N PHE A 1038 -18.08 -17.25 11.66
CA PHE A 1038 -18.80 -17.52 10.43
C PHE A 1038 -19.78 -16.39 10.08
N ARG A 1039 -19.81 -15.97 8.82
CA ARG A 1039 -20.70 -14.90 8.36
C ARG A 1039 -21.41 -15.28 7.07
N THR A 1040 -22.64 -14.81 6.86
CA THR A 1040 -23.27 -14.77 5.54
C THR A 1040 -23.27 -13.36 4.94
N ASN A 1041 -23.41 -13.26 3.62
CA ASN A 1041 -23.55 -11.97 2.95
C ASN A 1041 -25.04 -11.68 2.62
N TYR A 1042 -25.37 -10.40 2.39
CA TYR A 1042 -26.74 -9.93 2.19
C TYR A 1042 -27.40 -10.65 1.00
N GLY A 1043 -28.51 -11.36 1.23
CA GLY A 1043 -29.29 -12.06 0.19
C GLY A 1043 -28.56 -13.15 -0.60
N SER A 1044 -27.55 -13.82 -0.03
CA SER A 1044 -26.65 -14.71 -0.78
C SER A 1044 -26.32 -16.03 -0.06
N SER A 1045 -27.33 -16.75 0.46
CA SER A 1045 -27.12 -18.01 1.18
C SER A 1045 -28.16 -19.10 0.93
N ASP A 1046 -28.91 -19.04 -0.17
CA ASP A 1046 -29.90 -20.07 -0.47
C ASP A 1046 -29.27 -21.46 -0.62
N ASN A 1047 -29.94 -22.48 -0.09
CA ASN A 1047 -29.51 -23.89 -0.04
C ASN A 1047 -28.17 -24.12 0.69
N MET A 1048 -27.79 -23.25 1.62
CA MET A 1048 -26.58 -23.43 2.44
C MET A 1048 -26.83 -24.42 3.58
N VAL A 1049 -25.92 -25.38 3.76
CA VAL A 1049 -25.95 -26.34 4.87
C VAL A 1049 -24.68 -26.20 5.70
N CYS A 1050 -24.83 -26.13 7.01
CA CYS A 1050 -23.74 -26.06 7.96
C CYS A 1050 -23.96 -27.11 9.04
N THR A 1051 -23.16 -28.17 9.06
CA THR A 1051 -23.35 -29.29 9.99
C THR A 1051 -22.07 -29.82 10.63
N GLY A 1052 -22.14 -30.17 11.92
CA GLY A 1052 -21.02 -30.78 12.66
C GLY A 1052 -19.83 -29.86 12.92
N ASN A 1053 -19.91 -28.57 12.57
CA ASN A 1053 -18.78 -27.65 12.72
C ASN A 1053 -18.61 -27.20 14.18
N THR A 1054 -17.37 -26.92 14.57
CA THR A 1054 -17.04 -26.23 15.83
C THR A 1054 -16.54 -24.83 15.51
N MET A 1055 -17.26 -23.80 15.94
CA MET A 1055 -16.99 -22.40 15.66
C MET A 1055 -16.74 -21.65 16.96
N VAL A 1056 -15.55 -21.08 17.09
CA VAL A 1056 -15.13 -20.32 18.27
C VAL A 1056 -14.86 -18.89 17.83
N ALA A 1057 -15.51 -17.92 18.47
CA ALA A 1057 -15.18 -16.52 18.32
C ALA A 1057 -14.93 -15.90 19.70
N TRP A 1058 -13.83 -15.17 19.83
CA TRP A 1058 -13.48 -14.59 21.12
C TRP A 1058 -12.79 -13.23 21.03
N SER A 1059 -12.93 -12.44 22.08
CA SER A 1059 -12.35 -11.10 22.22
C SER A 1059 -11.65 -10.94 23.57
N ARG A 1060 -10.46 -10.33 23.58
CA ARG A 1060 -9.67 -10.05 24.78
C ARG A 1060 -9.04 -8.66 24.68
N ASP A 1061 -8.94 -7.93 25.79
CA ASP A 1061 -8.18 -6.68 25.82
C ASP A 1061 -6.69 -7.03 25.62
N ASP A 1062 -6.08 -6.54 24.54
CA ASP A 1062 -4.63 -6.57 24.40
C ASP A 1062 -4.05 -5.35 25.12
N ALA A 1063 -3.49 -5.56 26.31
CA ALA A 1063 -2.88 -4.48 27.11
C ALA A 1063 -1.68 -3.80 26.43
N SER A 1064 -1.19 -4.31 25.29
CA SER A 1064 -0.17 -3.65 24.47
C SER A 1064 -0.75 -2.69 23.40
N ARG A 1065 -2.08 -2.67 23.24
CA ARG A 1065 -2.81 -1.82 22.29
C ARG A 1065 -3.80 -0.95 23.06
N ASP A 1066 -3.88 0.34 22.73
CA ASP A 1066 -4.69 1.31 23.48
C ASP A 1066 -6.18 1.28 23.13
N PHE A 1067 -6.61 0.36 22.27
CA PHE A 1067 -7.98 0.26 21.75
C PHE A 1067 -8.82 -0.74 22.54
N ARG A 1068 -10.01 -0.30 22.98
CA ARG A 1068 -10.99 -1.13 23.70
C ARG A 1068 -12.37 -1.02 23.06
N GLY A 1069 -13.11 -2.13 22.97
CA GLY A 1069 -14.56 -2.10 22.74
C GLY A 1069 -15.13 -2.71 21.46
N GLY A 1070 -14.52 -3.72 20.85
CA GLY A 1070 -15.11 -4.47 19.72
C GLY A 1070 -15.93 -5.70 20.15
N ASN A 1071 -17.13 -5.87 19.58
CA ASN A 1071 -17.97 -7.06 19.80
C ASN A 1071 -17.57 -8.19 18.86
N SER A 1072 -17.11 -9.35 19.36
CA SER A 1072 -16.98 -10.52 18.49
C SER A 1072 -18.34 -11.15 18.17
N TRP A 1073 -18.40 -11.87 17.05
CA TRP A 1073 -19.57 -12.64 16.61
C TRP A 1073 -19.15 -14.07 16.31
N VAL A 1074 -19.85 -15.06 16.88
CA VAL A 1074 -19.63 -16.46 16.45
C VAL A 1074 -20.21 -16.65 15.07
N PHE A 1075 -21.41 -16.14 14.89
CA PHE A 1075 -22.13 -16.24 13.65
C PHE A 1075 -22.80 -14.90 13.37
N TRP A 1076 -22.59 -14.34 12.18
CA TRP A 1076 -23.27 -13.15 11.72
C TRP A 1076 -24.07 -13.46 10.45
N LEU A 1077 -25.38 -13.57 10.61
CA LEU A 1077 -26.30 -13.63 9.48
C LEU A 1077 -26.63 -12.21 9.01
N ALA A 1078 -26.27 -11.86 7.77
CA ALA A 1078 -26.55 -10.53 7.20
C ALA A 1078 -27.89 -10.53 6.45
N ASP A 1079 -28.70 -9.48 6.68
CA ASP A 1079 -30.11 -9.33 6.27
C ASP A 1079 -30.53 -10.14 5.03
N ILE A 1080 -31.14 -11.29 5.30
CA ILE A 1080 -31.74 -12.18 4.29
C ILE A 1080 -33.23 -11.88 4.24
N ASN A 1081 -33.69 -11.24 3.17
CA ASN A 1081 -35.05 -10.75 2.98
C ASN A 1081 -35.93 -11.62 2.05
N GLY A 1082 -35.52 -12.86 1.77
CA GLY A 1082 -36.20 -13.79 0.86
C GLY A 1082 -36.72 -15.08 1.52
N GLN A 1083 -36.85 -16.14 0.71
CA GLN A 1083 -37.29 -17.49 1.10
C GLN A 1083 -36.12 -18.49 1.19
N GLU A 1084 -34.90 -18.00 1.41
CA GLU A 1084 -33.67 -18.79 1.37
C GLU A 1084 -33.69 -19.92 2.39
N ASN A 1085 -33.32 -21.12 1.95
CA ASN A 1085 -33.26 -22.33 2.76
C ASN A 1085 -31.89 -22.50 3.39
N VAL A 1086 -31.78 -22.31 4.70
CA VAL A 1086 -30.51 -22.45 5.43
C VAL A 1086 -30.67 -23.39 6.61
N LEU A 1087 -29.78 -24.38 6.72
CA LEU A 1087 -29.77 -25.36 7.80
C LEU A 1087 -28.46 -25.32 8.59
N PHE A 1088 -28.57 -25.05 9.89
CA PHE A 1088 -27.51 -25.24 10.88
C PHE A 1088 -27.84 -26.46 11.73
N LYS A 1089 -27.08 -27.55 11.59
CA LYS A 1089 -27.37 -28.81 12.26
C LYS A 1089 -26.19 -29.38 13.05
N ASN A 1090 -26.37 -29.68 14.32
CA ASN A 1090 -25.36 -30.32 15.17
C ASN A 1090 -24.01 -29.58 15.23
N ASN A 1091 -24.01 -28.24 15.11
CA ASN A 1091 -22.80 -27.43 15.27
C ASN A 1091 -22.57 -27.08 16.74
N ILE A 1092 -21.33 -26.77 17.08
CA ILE A 1092 -20.92 -26.18 18.35
C ILE A 1092 -20.53 -24.72 18.09
N PHE A 1093 -21.29 -23.79 18.64
CA PHE A 1093 -21.04 -22.35 18.58
C PHE A 1093 -20.51 -21.87 19.92
N VAL A 1094 -19.33 -21.25 19.96
CA VAL A 1094 -18.70 -20.79 21.19
C VAL A 1094 -18.32 -19.32 21.09
N SER A 1095 -18.87 -18.50 21.99
CA SER A 1095 -18.51 -17.09 22.10
C SER A 1095 -17.91 -16.75 23.45
N MET A 1096 -16.68 -16.26 23.48
CA MET A 1096 -16.00 -15.93 24.73
C MET A 1096 -15.49 -14.50 24.73
N VAL A 1097 -15.69 -13.79 25.84
CA VAL A 1097 -15.13 -12.45 26.03
C VAL A 1097 -14.42 -12.34 27.37
N TYR A 1098 -13.32 -11.61 27.38
CA TYR A 1098 -12.52 -11.38 28.59
C TYR A 1098 -12.47 -9.89 28.93
N ASP A 1099 -11.98 -9.56 30.12
CA ASP A 1099 -11.60 -8.19 30.52
C ASP A 1099 -12.72 -7.12 30.40
N GLY A 1100 -13.98 -7.54 30.58
CA GLY A 1100 -15.13 -6.63 30.56
C GLY A 1100 -15.69 -6.34 29.16
N LEU A 1101 -15.15 -6.96 28.11
CA LEU A 1101 -15.66 -6.88 26.74
C LEU A 1101 -17.03 -7.56 26.59
N THR A 1102 -17.62 -7.37 25.41
CA THR A 1102 -18.96 -7.83 25.06
C THR A 1102 -18.96 -8.59 23.73
N THR A 1103 -19.94 -9.46 23.53
CA THR A 1103 -20.12 -10.24 22.31
C THR A 1103 -21.59 -10.33 21.97
N ASN A 1104 -21.87 -10.48 20.68
CA ASN A 1104 -23.22 -10.74 20.19
C ASN A 1104 -23.55 -12.23 20.08
N GLY A 1105 -22.61 -13.12 20.42
CA GLY A 1105 -22.79 -14.55 20.28
C GLY A 1105 -23.13 -14.93 18.86
N LEU A 1106 -24.19 -15.72 18.69
CA LEU A 1106 -24.83 -15.99 17.40
C LEU A 1106 -25.81 -14.85 17.08
N ALA A 1107 -25.44 -13.97 16.15
CA ALA A 1107 -26.28 -12.87 15.67
C ALA A 1107 -27.15 -13.32 14.49
N HIS A 1108 -28.45 -13.45 14.75
CA HIS A 1108 -29.45 -13.79 13.76
C HIS A 1108 -30.12 -12.52 13.21
N CYS A 1109 -29.76 -12.10 12.00
CA CYS A 1109 -30.38 -10.97 11.29
C CYS A 1109 -30.97 -11.43 9.94
N SER A 1110 -32.10 -12.13 9.97
CA SER A 1110 -32.86 -12.50 8.78
C SER A 1110 -34.35 -12.38 9.02
N THR A 1111 -35.12 -12.19 7.94
CA THR A 1111 -36.58 -12.30 7.95
C THR A 1111 -37.10 -13.57 7.27
N SER A 1112 -36.22 -14.34 6.59
CA SER A 1112 -36.58 -15.61 5.94
C SER A 1112 -37.20 -16.62 6.91
N PRO A 1113 -38.33 -17.25 6.56
CA PRO A 1113 -38.99 -18.26 7.38
C PRO A 1113 -38.31 -19.64 7.33
N ASN A 1114 -37.32 -19.83 6.45
CA ASN A 1114 -36.76 -21.14 6.13
C ASN A 1114 -35.38 -21.38 6.79
N ILE A 1115 -35.03 -20.61 7.82
CA ILE A 1115 -33.79 -20.79 8.59
C ILE A 1115 -34.01 -21.70 9.78
N LYS A 1116 -33.26 -22.80 9.82
CA LYS A 1116 -33.36 -23.85 10.84
C LYS A 1116 -32.06 -24.02 11.61
N TYR A 1117 -32.16 -24.08 12.93
CA TYR A 1117 -31.12 -24.46 13.86
C TYR A 1117 -31.54 -25.74 14.59
N GLU A 1118 -30.95 -26.88 14.25
CA GLU A 1118 -31.34 -28.20 14.76
C GLU A 1118 -30.19 -28.86 15.53
N GLY A 1119 -30.40 -29.22 16.79
CA GLY A 1119 -29.43 -30.02 17.56
C GLY A 1119 -28.08 -29.33 17.85
N ASN A 1120 -27.98 -28.01 17.70
CA ASN A 1120 -26.74 -27.28 17.92
C ASN A 1120 -26.47 -27.07 19.42
N THR A 1121 -25.20 -26.92 19.79
CA THR A 1121 -24.77 -26.50 21.13
C THR A 1121 -24.22 -25.08 21.06
N VAL A 1122 -24.79 -24.15 21.82
CA VAL A 1122 -24.37 -22.74 21.87
C VAL A 1122 -23.83 -22.43 23.26
N ILE A 1123 -22.57 -22.04 23.32
CA ILE A 1123 -21.79 -21.84 24.55
C ILE A 1123 -21.34 -20.39 24.60
N SER A 1124 -21.54 -19.72 25.73
CA SER A 1124 -21.01 -18.36 25.91
C SER A 1124 -20.81 -17.98 27.37
N ASN A 1125 -19.86 -17.07 27.63
CA ASN A 1125 -19.69 -16.44 28.94
C ASN A 1125 -20.35 -15.06 29.05
N TYR A 1126 -20.94 -14.52 27.96
CA TYR A 1126 -21.63 -13.24 27.96
C TYR A 1126 -23.00 -13.26 27.25
N ARG A 1127 -23.05 -13.77 26.01
CA ARG A 1127 -24.31 -13.90 25.25
C ARG A 1127 -24.33 -15.09 24.30
N CYS A 1128 -25.38 -15.91 24.35
CA CYS A 1128 -25.52 -17.04 23.42
C CYS A 1128 -26.06 -16.60 22.06
N VAL A 1129 -27.21 -15.91 22.03
CA VAL A 1129 -27.86 -15.49 20.78
C VAL A 1129 -28.33 -14.04 20.86
N THR A 1130 -28.08 -13.27 19.81
CA THR A 1130 -28.69 -11.96 19.57
C THR A 1130 -29.68 -12.08 18.41
N PHE A 1131 -30.97 -11.79 18.65
CA PHE A 1131 -31.97 -11.68 17.59
C PHE A 1131 -32.07 -10.24 17.13
N GLY A 1132 -31.66 -9.97 15.89
CA GLY A 1132 -31.63 -8.63 15.31
C GLY A 1132 -30.45 -7.78 15.80
N THR A 1133 -29.83 -7.06 14.87
CA THR A 1133 -28.74 -6.10 15.17
C THR A 1133 -28.97 -4.80 14.39
N HIS A 1134 -28.05 -3.85 14.50
CA HIS A 1134 -28.00 -2.67 13.63
C HIS A 1134 -27.93 -2.99 12.11
N ARG A 1135 -27.77 -4.27 11.72
CA ARG A 1135 -27.62 -4.72 10.33
C ARG A 1135 -28.84 -5.46 9.76
N GLY A 1136 -29.91 -5.69 10.54
CA GLY A 1136 -31.12 -6.35 10.07
C GLY A 1136 -32.02 -6.89 11.18
N ALA A 1137 -33.27 -7.21 10.84
CA ALA A 1137 -34.25 -7.83 11.74
C ALA A 1137 -33.95 -9.32 11.96
N GLY A 1138 -34.34 -9.89 13.10
CA GLY A 1138 -34.08 -11.30 13.43
C GLY A 1138 -35.36 -12.08 13.70
N ARG A 1139 -36.09 -12.47 12.65
CA ARG A 1139 -37.45 -13.03 12.71
C ARG A 1139 -37.54 -14.45 12.14
N ASN A 1140 -38.65 -15.13 12.47
CA ASN A 1140 -39.12 -16.36 11.81
C ASN A 1140 -38.20 -17.59 11.86
N SER A 1141 -37.10 -17.58 12.61
CA SER A 1141 -36.21 -18.73 12.70
C SER A 1141 -36.83 -19.90 13.49
N ARG A 1142 -36.36 -21.12 13.19
CA ARG A 1142 -36.80 -22.36 13.85
C ARG A 1142 -35.64 -22.99 14.58
N TRP A 1143 -35.79 -23.21 15.88
CA TRP A 1143 -34.80 -23.81 16.75
C TRP A 1143 -35.36 -25.09 17.35
N SER A 1144 -34.78 -26.24 17.04
CA SER A 1144 -35.21 -27.53 17.57
C SER A 1144 -34.07 -28.27 18.26
N ASN A 1145 -34.31 -28.72 19.50
CA ASN A 1145 -33.40 -29.57 20.27
C ASN A 1145 -31.98 -28.99 20.46
N ASN A 1146 -31.84 -27.66 20.52
CA ASN A 1146 -30.54 -27.02 20.76
C ASN A 1146 -30.20 -27.02 22.26
N THR A 1147 -28.91 -26.93 22.60
CA THR A 1147 -28.43 -26.82 23.97
C THR A 1147 -27.72 -25.48 24.17
N PHE A 1148 -28.16 -24.68 25.15
CA PHE A 1148 -27.55 -23.39 25.51
C PHE A 1148 -26.78 -23.54 26.83
N ILE A 1149 -25.52 -23.10 26.85
CA ILE A 1149 -24.61 -23.28 27.99
C ILE A 1149 -24.00 -21.94 28.41
N LYS A 1150 -24.20 -21.57 29.67
CA LYS A 1150 -23.49 -20.46 30.30
C LYS A 1150 -22.13 -20.94 30.83
N LEU A 1151 -21.06 -20.22 30.49
CA LEU A 1151 -19.73 -20.37 31.08
C LEU A 1151 -19.38 -19.22 32.02
N GLY A 1152 -18.56 -19.51 33.02
CA GLY A 1152 -18.05 -18.49 33.95
C GLY A 1152 -19.12 -17.88 34.86
N LYS A 1153 -18.78 -16.74 35.46
CA LYS A 1153 -19.58 -16.07 36.49
C LYS A 1153 -19.96 -14.62 36.13
N ASP A 1154 -19.85 -14.22 34.85
CA ASP A 1154 -20.19 -12.85 34.44
C ASP A 1154 -21.66 -12.55 34.81
N PRO A 1155 -21.91 -11.54 35.67
CA PRO A 1155 -23.26 -11.18 36.08
C PRO A 1155 -24.08 -10.54 34.96
N ARG A 1156 -23.43 -10.07 33.89
CA ARG A 1156 -24.07 -9.46 32.71
C ARG A 1156 -24.57 -10.50 31.71
N PHE A 1157 -24.27 -11.79 31.93
CA PHE A 1157 -24.63 -12.86 31.01
C PHE A 1157 -26.14 -12.87 30.72
N LYS A 1158 -26.47 -13.02 29.44
CA LYS A 1158 -27.84 -13.24 28.96
C LYS A 1158 -27.85 -14.35 27.93
N THR A 1159 -28.77 -15.29 28.05
CA THR A 1159 -28.90 -16.34 27.03
C THR A 1159 -29.37 -15.74 25.69
N PHE A 1160 -30.40 -14.91 25.73
CA PHE A 1160 -30.97 -14.22 24.57
C PHE A 1160 -30.86 -12.69 24.74
N GLY A 1161 -30.59 -11.97 23.65
CA GLY A 1161 -30.56 -10.52 23.60
C GLY A 1161 -31.02 -9.97 22.26
N ASN A 1162 -31.11 -8.64 22.17
CA ASN A 1162 -31.46 -7.88 20.97
C ASN A 1162 -30.78 -6.50 21.04
N GLU A 1163 -30.32 -5.97 19.89
CA GLU A 1163 -29.76 -4.60 19.80
C GLU A 1163 -30.74 -3.58 19.16
N HIS A 1164 -31.86 -4.01 18.56
CA HIS A 1164 -32.83 -3.17 17.86
C HIS A 1164 -34.26 -3.34 18.42
N ASN A 1165 -34.87 -2.26 18.92
CA ASN A 1165 -36.18 -2.29 19.62
C ASN A 1165 -37.40 -2.65 18.75
N GLU A 1166 -37.21 -2.90 17.46
CA GLU A 1166 -38.29 -3.27 16.55
C GLU A 1166 -37.84 -4.45 15.67
N LYS A 1167 -38.65 -5.53 15.67
CA LYS A 1167 -38.68 -6.67 14.71
C LYS A 1167 -37.81 -7.93 15.02
N TYR A 1168 -38.20 -8.71 16.05
CA TYR A 1168 -37.61 -10.03 16.38
C TYR A 1168 -38.65 -11.16 16.70
N ASP A 1169 -39.89 -10.99 16.26
CA ASP A 1169 -41.02 -11.92 16.40
C ASP A 1169 -40.96 -13.13 15.45
N GLY A 1170 -41.80 -14.13 15.74
CA GLY A 1170 -41.98 -15.32 14.90
C GLY A 1170 -40.90 -16.41 15.08
N ASN A 1171 -39.91 -16.19 15.94
CA ASN A 1171 -38.91 -17.20 16.30
C ASN A 1171 -39.52 -18.29 17.18
N ILE A 1172 -39.33 -19.56 16.82
CA ILE A 1172 -39.90 -20.71 17.55
C ILE A 1172 -38.78 -21.59 18.07
N LEU A 1173 -38.77 -21.81 19.40
CA LEU A 1173 -37.83 -22.69 20.09
C LEU A 1173 -38.58 -23.92 20.64
N THR A 1174 -38.13 -25.12 20.28
CA THR A 1174 -38.74 -26.40 20.70
C THR A 1174 -37.67 -27.36 21.23
N GLY A 1175 -37.98 -28.10 22.29
CA GLY A 1175 -37.12 -29.17 22.82
C GLY A 1175 -35.71 -28.76 23.29
N SER A 1176 -35.45 -27.46 23.47
CA SER A 1176 -34.10 -26.96 23.78
C SER A 1176 -33.76 -27.10 25.27
N LYS A 1177 -32.47 -27.33 25.57
CA LYS A 1177 -31.94 -27.51 26.93
C LYS A 1177 -31.10 -26.30 27.35
N PHE A 1178 -31.13 -25.98 28.64
CA PHE A 1178 -30.35 -24.88 29.21
C PHE A 1178 -29.48 -25.40 30.35
N VAL A 1179 -28.19 -25.07 30.34
CA VAL A 1179 -27.16 -25.62 31.24
C VAL A 1179 -26.30 -24.49 31.84
N GLY A 1180 -25.82 -24.68 33.06
CA GLY A 1180 -24.85 -23.76 33.69
C GLY A 1180 -25.42 -22.42 34.14
N GLY A 1181 -26.75 -22.28 34.19
CA GLY A 1181 -27.42 -21.02 34.50
C GLY A 1181 -27.87 -20.22 33.27
N ALA A 1182 -27.77 -20.80 32.06
CA ALA A 1182 -28.55 -20.33 30.92
C ALA A 1182 -30.05 -20.52 31.19
N SER A 1183 -30.88 -19.65 30.63
CA SER A 1183 -32.34 -19.66 30.81
C SER A 1183 -33.03 -18.87 29.68
N TYR A 1184 -34.35 -18.71 29.73
CA TYR A 1184 -35.04 -17.84 28.77
C TYR A 1184 -34.72 -16.34 28.96
N ASP A 1185 -34.24 -15.91 30.13
CA ASP A 1185 -33.76 -14.55 30.48
C ASP A 1185 -34.52 -13.37 29.82
N LEU A 1186 -35.84 -13.44 29.69
CA LEU A 1186 -36.66 -12.49 28.89
C LEU A 1186 -36.80 -11.08 29.50
N LYS A 1187 -36.37 -10.87 30.75
CA LYS A 1187 -36.42 -9.54 31.40
C LYS A 1187 -35.53 -8.55 30.65
N GLY A 1188 -36.16 -7.56 30.03
CA GLY A 1188 -35.54 -6.54 29.16
C GLY A 1188 -35.97 -6.62 27.68
N LEU A 1189 -36.65 -7.68 27.28
CA LEU A 1189 -37.34 -7.81 25.98
C LEU A 1189 -38.82 -7.39 26.05
N GLU A 1190 -39.30 -6.99 27.24
CA GLU A 1190 -40.72 -6.79 27.57
C GLU A 1190 -41.31 -5.45 27.10
N THR A 1191 -40.51 -4.58 26.46
CA THR A 1191 -40.99 -3.29 25.92
C THR A 1191 -40.98 -3.30 24.40
N ASN A 1192 -41.84 -4.15 23.82
CA ASN A 1192 -42.60 -3.97 22.56
C ASN A 1192 -43.09 -5.32 22.03
#